data_AF-A0A6J6V554-F1
#
_entry.id   AF-A0A6J6V554-F1
#
_cell.length_a   1.000
_cell.length_b   1.000
_cell.length_c   1.000
_cell.angle_alpha   90.00
_cell.angle_beta   90.00
_cell.angle_gamma   90.00
#
_symmetry.space_group_name_H-M   'P 1'
#
loop_
_entity.id
_entity.type
_entity.pdbx_description
1 polymer ?
#
loop_
_entity_poly.entity_id
_entity_poly.type
_entity_poly.pdbx_seq_one_letter_code
_entity_poly.pdbx_strand_id
1 'polypeptide(L)'
;MGLPRSLVGALAAGGVLLAALAGTPAGALDPERTGPGPVAAPAADRALARIVSLRPTPDGGLRVVSDVTLPAADAPRRGVVDGARARVLLGTSDGTVLSRTAVPATHVRAELPRVAGATALTGEQVLDPAPVLRVRVPVDADLASVRARVAGEGYAAAYRAPARRAAATAPTRVELPGHPLGPSANRLDVVVLGDGYTAADEDDFTVDAARVADDLLARTPFAEHRDLVNVVGVFVPSQQRGADQPPPSARCEDVSTAPGCCPETGTANPAGFVDTRYDATYCSFGIQRLLVPADTGAIVADADAGHPGWEQVLLVVNDEEYGGSGGFVATTSTHEAGTEVMAHELGHSLLGLDDEYDTFTPGYAPCSDVPSSQDGPCLANVTDVTDRSRLKWRRWVDPATPVPTTGPQPPDVVGLFEGAHYSPTRWYRSCHDCLMRTLGQPFGPVAAEQLPLRLLADDLGTYGVSLVEPGSVLPPTTDVVVVAPGESVRLGLEVLGTGAGTRTTWTVDGTTVADDVLPTGPAGLEVVGTDAPQRVTVTVEALPGVLHPDDVDLTREIRSWTVAPTADVPAPGEATGRATGPGRRYVRLPAAVDCAAGTLAVRLLQPRQQPRVRSVVLEVDGQQVTRLGRSAVPGRLRLALTEGDHEVRATVTRRGAGPLATTRSYAAC
;
A
#
# COMPACT_ATOMS: atom_id res chain seq x y z
N MET A 1 -31.98 -19.52 -66.96
CA MET A 1 -33.10 -18.55 -66.89
C MET A 1 -33.05 -17.93 -65.49
N GLY A 2 -32.99 -16.62 -65.28
CA GLY A 2 -32.72 -15.51 -66.20
C GLY A 2 -32.19 -14.31 -65.40
N LEU A 3 -31.29 -13.52 -66.00
CA LEU A 3 -30.82 -12.20 -65.51
C LEU A 3 -31.48 -11.10 -66.35
N PRO A 4 -31.47 -9.84 -65.88
CA PRO A 4 -30.56 -8.87 -66.51
C PRO A 4 -29.88 -7.91 -65.50
N ARG A 5 -28.56 -7.66 -65.64
CA ARG A 5 -27.89 -6.41 -66.14
C ARG A 5 -27.97 -5.21 -65.17
N SER A 6 -26.93 -4.40 -64.95
CA SER A 6 -25.78 -4.00 -65.82
C SER A 6 -24.51 -3.75 -64.96
N LEU A 7 -23.27 -4.11 -65.39
CA LEU A 7 -22.29 -3.33 -66.21
C LEU A 7 -21.96 -1.94 -65.62
N VAL A 8 -20.73 -1.39 -65.57
CA VAL A 8 -19.34 -1.69 -66.04
C VAL A 8 -18.41 -0.72 -65.24
N GLY A 9 -17.09 -0.84 -65.03
CA GLY A 9 -16.01 -1.78 -65.38
C GLY A 9 -14.74 -1.41 -64.55
N ALA A 10 -13.71 -2.25 -64.45
CA ALA A 10 -12.51 -2.25 -65.34
C ALA A 10 -11.65 -0.96 -65.21
N LEU A 11 -10.31 -0.98 -65.12
CA LEU A 11 -9.33 -2.05 -65.35
C LEU A 11 -7.93 -1.60 -64.83
N ALA A 12 -7.08 -2.53 -64.39
CA ALA A 12 -5.59 -2.52 -64.52
C ALA A 12 -4.75 -1.35 -63.92
N ALA A 13 -3.43 -1.46 -63.73
CA ALA A 13 -2.56 -2.61 -63.40
C ALA A 13 -1.13 -2.08 -63.13
N GLY A 14 -0.39 -2.71 -62.22
CA GLY A 14 1.05 -2.50 -62.02
C GLY A 14 1.46 -1.15 -61.39
N GLY A 15 2.59 -1.05 -60.69
CA GLY A 15 3.53 -2.10 -60.33
C GLY A 15 4.90 -1.54 -59.93
N VAL A 16 5.62 -2.28 -59.09
CA VAL A 16 7.09 -2.22 -58.91
C VAL A 16 7.68 -0.91 -58.32
N LEU A 17 7.95 -0.99 -57.01
CA LEU A 17 9.29 -0.85 -56.41
C LEU A 17 10.13 0.40 -56.78
N LEU A 18 10.39 1.27 -55.80
CA LEU A 18 11.74 1.42 -55.20
C LEU A 18 11.69 2.24 -53.90
N ALA A 19 12.65 1.99 -53.00
CA ALA A 19 12.85 2.76 -51.77
C ALA A 19 13.93 3.84 -51.94
N ALA A 20 13.78 5.01 -51.30
CA ALA A 20 14.89 5.87 -50.91
C ALA A 20 14.50 6.88 -49.80
N LEU A 21 15.07 6.63 -48.62
CA LEU A 21 15.52 7.54 -47.56
C LEU A 21 15.39 9.08 -47.69
N ALA A 22 14.98 9.65 -46.56
CA ALA A 22 15.49 10.86 -45.90
C ALA A 22 15.17 12.27 -46.44
N GLY A 23 14.83 13.17 -45.51
CA GLY A 23 14.84 14.62 -45.72
C GLY A 23 13.71 15.39 -45.03
N THR A 24 13.85 15.69 -43.74
CA THR A 24 13.20 16.90 -43.18
C THR A 24 13.97 18.13 -43.64
N PRO A 25 13.28 19.25 -43.90
CA PRO A 25 13.53 20.39 -43.01
C PRO A 25 12.28 21.19 -42.64
N ALA A 26 12.47 22.04 -41.63
CA ALA A 26 11.50 22.86 -40.92
C ALA A 26 10.61 23.80 -41.75
N GLY A 27 9.39 24.01 -41.24
CA GLY A 27 8.98 25.34 -40.79
C GLY A 27 8.29 26.26 -41.81
N ALA A 28 6.96 26.31 -41.73
CA ALA A 28 6.17 27.50 -42.05
C ALA A 28 5.12 27.70 -40.95
N LEU A 29 5.05 28.92 -40.41
CA LEU A 29 4.13 29.31 -39.34
C LEU A 29 2.80 29.78 -39.94
N ASP A 30 1.68 29.39 -39.33
CA ASP A 30 0.36 29.96 -39.62
C ASP A 30 -0.15 30.70 -38.36
N PRO A 31 -0.26 32.04 -38.37
CA PRO A 31 -0.51 32.82 -37.17
C PRO A 31 -1.93 33.39 -37.10
N GLU A 32 -2.90 32.68 -36.50
CA GLU A 32 -4.09 33.32 -35.88
C GLU A 32 -4.92 32.38 -35.00
N ARG A 33 -4.61 32.32 -33.69
CA ARG A 33 -5.58 31.98 -32.64
C ARG A 33 -5.08 32.39 -31.25
N THR A 34 -5.28 33.65 -30.90
CA THR A 34 -4.94 34.21 -29.58
C THR A 34 -6.07 33.97 -28.57
N GLY A 35 -5.78 33.16 -27.56
CA GLY A 35 -6.52 33.08 -26.31
C GLY A 35 -5.60 32.47 -25.24
N PRO A 36 -5.69 32.89 -23.96
CA PRO A 36 -4.87 32.32 -22.91
C PRO A 36 -5.39 30.91 -22.59
N GLY A 37 -4.85 29.90 -23.28
CA GLY A 37 -4.95 28.52 -22.82
C GLY A 37 -4.27 28.37 -21.45
N PRO A 38 -4.61 27.34 -20.67
CA PRO A 38 -3.96 27.11 -19.38
C PRO A 38 -2.45 27.01 -19.59
N VAL A 39 -1.70 27.80 -18.84
CA VAL A 39 -0.24 27.71 -18.82
C VAL A 39 0.09 26.31 -18.32
N ALA A 40 0.55 25.44 -19.23
CA ALA A 40 0.96 24.10 -18.87
C ALA A 40 2.03 24.23 -17.78
N ALA A 41 1.76 23.61 -16.62
CA ALA A 41 2.74 23.54 -15.55
C ALA A 41 4.07 23.03 -16.14
N PRO A 42 5.22 23.61 -15.74
CA PRO A 42 6.51 23.19 -16.28
C PRO A 42 6.63 21.68 -16.10
N ALA A 43 6.87 20.97 -17.21
CA ALA A 43 6.84 19.51 -17.23
C ALA A 43 7.72 18.98 -16.10
N ALA A 44 7.08 18.38 -15.08
CA ALA A 44 7.79 17.79 -13.97
C ALA A 44 8.84 16.85 -14.54
N ASP A 45 10.10 17.07 -14.15
CA ASP A 45 11.26 16.34 -14.64
C ASP A 45 10.91 14.85 -14.58
N ARG A 46 10.82 14.19 -15.76
CA ARG A 46 10.22 12.86 -15.89
C ARG A 46 11.19 11.79 -15.40
N ALA A 47 11.51 11.87 -14.10
CA ALA A 47 12.05 10.78 -13.34
C ALA A 47 11.18 9.56 -13.62
N LEU A 48 11.82 8.49 -14.09
CA LEU A 48 11.19 7.20 -14.26
C LEU A 48 11.38 6.40 -12.95
N ALA A 49 10.56 5.38 -12.78
CA ALA A 49 10.73 4.35 -11.76
C ALA A 49 10.75 3.00 -12.45
N ARG A 50 11.63 2.10 -11.99
CA ARG A 50 11.74 0.74 -12.51
C ARG A 50 11.39 -0.25 -11.41
N ILE A 51 10.52 -1.22 -11.72
CA ILE A 51 10.10 -2.27 -10.80
C ILE A 51 10.58 -3.60 -11.38
N VAL A 52 11.20 -4.41 -10.54
CA VAL A 52 11.70 -5.74 -10.88
C VAL A 52 11.06 -6.75 -9.94
N SER A 53 10.32 -7.71 -10.50
CA SER A 53 9.70 -8.81 -9.73
C SER A 53 10.56 -10.07 -9.82
N LEU A 54 10.80 -10.72 -8.68
CA LEU A 54 11.80 -11.78 -8.52
C LEU A 54 11.20 -13.01 -7.82
N ARG A 55 11.39 -14.20 -8.38
CA ARG A 55 10.93 -15.48 -7.81
C ARG A 55 12.13 -16.30 -7.30
N PRO A 56 12.16 -16.76 -6.04
CA PRO A 56 13.16 -17.73 -5.57
C PRO A 56 13.13 -19.02 -6.39
N THR A 57 14.30 -19.62 -6.57
CA THR A 57 14.44 -20.92 -7.25
C THR A 57 14.86 -22.01 -6.25
N PRO A 58 14.49 -23.29 -6.47
CA PRO A 58 14.75 -24.38 -5.49
C PRO A 58 16.23 -24.63 -5.15
N ASP A 59 17.16 -24.10 -5.94
CA ASP A 59 18.61 -24.13 -5.73
C ASP A 59 19.14 -22.95 -4.89
N GLY A 60 18.27 -22.09 -4.36
CA GLY A 60 18.62 -20.90 -3.57
C GLY A 60 18.94 -19.64 -4.39
N GLY A 61 18.68 -19.68 -5.70
CA GLY A 61 18.79 -18.52 -6.59
C GLY A 61 17.56 -17.60 -6.55
N LEU A 62 17.60 -16.55 -7.38
CA LEU A 62 16.42 -15.77 -7.77
C LEU A 62 16.32 -15.75 -9.31
N ARG A 63 15.10 -15.73 -9.83
CA ARG A 63 14.81 -15.53 -11.26
C ARG A 63 13.99 -14.25 -11.44
N VAL A 64 14.33 -13.45 -12.45
CA VAL A 64 13.50 -12.29 -12.82
C VAL A 64 12.23 -12.77 -13.50
N VAL A 65 11.09 -12.34 -12.96
CA VAL A 65 9.73 -12.59 -13.47
C VAL A 65 9.33 -11.46 -14.42
N SER A 66 9.49 -10.22 -13.98
CA SER A 66 9.19 -9.01 -14.74
C SER A 66 10.26 -7.92 -14.53
N ASP A 67 10.30 -6.97 -15.46
CA ASP A 67 11.13 -5.76 -15.38
C ASP A 67 10.41 -4.65 -16.14
N VAL A 68 9.76 -3.74 -15.42
CA VAL A 68 8.90 -2.69 -15.98
C VAL A 68 9.41 -1.30 -15.59
N THR A 69 9.25 -0.34 -16.48
CA THR A 69 9.62 1.07 -16.23
C THR A 69 8.42 1.96 -16.52
N LEU A 70 8.09 2.80 -15.56
CA LEU A 70 6.90 3.65 -15.50
C LEU A 70 7.31 5.07 -15.05
N PRO A 71 6.49 6.11 -15.28
CA PRO A 71 6.74 7.43 -14.71
C PRO A 71 6.81 7.37 -13.18
N ALA A 72 7.74 8.10 -12.54
CA ALA A 72 7.88 8.06 -11.08
C ALA A 72 6.69 8.68 -10.34
N ALA A 73 5.86 9.46 -11.04
CA ALA A 73 4.59 9.99 -10.55
C ALA A 73 3.48 8.91 -10.46
N ASP A 74 3.60 7.80 -11.20
CA ASP A 74 2.66 6.69 -11.20
C ASP A 74 3.15 5.51 -10.34
N ALA A 75 4.35 5.64 -9.76
CA ALA A 75 5.02 4.57 -9.03
C ALA A 75 4.82 4.71 -7.51
N PRO A 76 4.35 3.65 -6.80
CA PRO A 76 3.94 3.73 -5.41
C PRO A 76 5.00 4.36 -4.49
N ARG A 77 4.55 5.29 -3.64
CA ARG A 77 5.42 6.18 -2.85
C ARG A 77 6.21 5.48 -1.77
N ARG A 78 5.70 4.34 -1.27
CA ARG A 78 6.37 3.45 -0.31
C ARG A 78 6.43 2.05 -0.94
N GLY A 79 7.56 1.37 -0.76
CA GLY A 79 7.71 -0.02 -1.17
C GLY A 79 7.28 -0.96 -0.05
N VAL A 80 6.48 -1.95 -0.40
CA VAL A 80 5.78 -2.88 0.50
C VAL A 80 6.67 -4.14 0.69
N VAL A 81 7.57 -4.21 1.71
CA VAL A 81 8.48 -5.38 2.01
C VAL A 81 8.67 -5.77 3.52
N ASP A 82 8.30 -6.99 3.96
CA ASP A 82 7.84 -7.22 5.35
C ASP A 82 8.81 -7.62 6.49
N GLY A 83 8.21 -7.95 7.65
CA GLY A 83 8.13 -9.33 8.12
C GLY A 83 9.43 -10.07 7.92
N ALA A 84 10.20 -10.21 9.00
CA ALA A 84 11.54 -10.78 8.97
C ALA A 84 12.56 -10.10 8.01
N ARG A 85 12.48 -8.77 7.86
CA ARG A 85 13.59 -7.87 7.45
C ARG A 85 14.36 -8.33 6.21
N ALA A 86 13.77 -8.17 5.03
CA ALA A 86 14.50 -8.34 3.79
C ALA A 86 15.63 -7.30 3.64
N ARG A 87 16.86 -7.75 3.41
CA ARG A 87 17.98 -6.89 2.96
C ARG A 87 18.27 -7.16 1.49
N VAL A 88 17.87 -6.24 0.63
CA VAL A 88 18.20 -6.28 -0.80
C VAL A 88 19.47 -5.47 -1.06
N LEU A 89 20.41 -6.07 -1.79
CA LEU A 89 21.62 -5.44 -2.30
C LEU A 89 21.57 -5.51 -3.83
N LEU A 90 21.57 -4.33 -4.46
CA LEU A 90 21.62 -4.17 -5.91
C LEU A 90 23.08 -3.92 -6.32
N GLY A 91 23.59 -4.71 -7.27
CA GLY A 91 24.97 -4.61 -7.75
C GLY A 91 25.05 -4.38 -9.26
N THR A 92 25.90 -3.45 -9.67
CA THR A 92 26.30 -3.22 -11.08
C THR A 92 27.29 -4.27 -11.58
N SER A 93 27.55 -4.26 -12.89
CA SER A 93 28.52 -5.12 -13.59
C SER A 93 29.96 -4.96 -13.09
N ASP A 94 30.33 -3.78 -12.58
CA ASP A 94 31.64 -3.48 -11.96
C ASP A 94 31.72 -3.87 -10.47
N GLY A 95 30.64 -4.39 -9.88
CA GLY A 95 30.55 -4.77 -8.47
C GLY A 95 30.18 -3.63 -7.50
N THR A 96 29.87 -2.43 -7.98
CA THR A 96 29.41 -1.32 -7.14
C THR A 96 28.03 -1.62 -6.53
N VAL A 97 27.90 -1.42 -5.22
CA VAL A 97 26.61 -1.56 -4.51
C VAL A 97 25.83 -0.27 -4.67
N LEU A 98 24.85 -0.29 -5.59
CA LEU A 98 23.98 0.84 -5.93
C LEU A 98 23.09 1.27 -4.76
N SER A 99 22.63 0.31 -3.97
CA SER A 99 21.76 0.55 -2.83
C SER A 99 22.01 -0.45 -1.71
N ARG A 100 21.89 0.07 -0.48
CA ARG A 100 21.78 -0.72 0.76
C ARG A 100 20.55 -0.24 1.53
N THR A 101 19.39 -0.27 0.88
CA THR A 101 18.10 -0.03 1.54
C THR A 101 17.73 -1.25 2.39
N ALA A 102 17.49 -1.03 3.69
CA ALA A 102 16.61 -1.91 4.44
C ALA A 102 15.19 -1.47 4.07
N VAL A 103 14.48 -2.29 3.30
CA VAL A 103 13.15 -1.91 2.80
C VAL A 103 12.13 -2.10 3.95
N PRO A 104 11.24 -1.13 4.23
CA PRO A 104 10.22 -1.23 5.29
C PRO A 104 9.02 -2.10 4.93
N ALA A 105 8.21 -2.38 5.96
CA ALA A 105 7.26 -3.48 6.18
C ALA A 105 6.20 -3.84 5.11
N THR A 106 5.40 -4.89 5.42
CA THR A 106 4.33 -5.58 4.65
C THR A 106 4.80 -6.30 3.38
N HIS A 107 4.20 -7.42 2.95
CA HIS A 107 4.59 -8.23 1.76
C HIS A 107 6.06 -8.71 1.55
N VAL A 108 6.57 -9.58 2.44
CA VAL A 108 7.41 -10.75 2.07
C VAL A 108 7.00 -11.91 2.98
N ARG A 109 6.00 -12.69 2.57
CA ARG A 109 5.70 -13.98 3.22
C ARG A 109 6.58 -15.06 2.60
N ALA A 110 7.57 -15.53 3.34
CA ALA A 110 8.36 -16.70 2.98
C ALA A 110 8.07 -17.82 3.99
N GLU A 111 7.01 -18.58 3.74
CA GLU A 111 6.84 -19.87 4.40
C GLU A 111 7.46 -20.96 3.55
N LEU A 112 8.72 -21.26 3.88
CA LEU A 112 9.44 -22.39 3.31
C LEU A 112 8.81 -23.69 3.86
N PRO A 113 8.37 -24.63 3.00
CA PRO A 113 7.99 -25.95 3.48
C PRO A 113 9.25 -26.66 3.99
N ARG A 114 9.35 -26.78 5.32
CA ARG A 114 10.29 -27.74 5.94
C ARG A 114 9.80 -29.16 5.68
N VAL A 115 10.12 -29.70 4.51
CA VAL A 115 9.88 -31.12 4.22
C VAL A 115 10.93 -31.97 4.94
N ALA A 116 10.60 -32.35 6.18
CA ALA A 116 10.99 -33.62 6.80
C ALA A 116 10.10 -33.90 8.02
N GLY A 117 8.90 -34.44 7.80
CA GLY A 117 8.07 -35.02 8.86
C GLY A 117 6.78 -34.27 9.26
N ALA A 118 6.34 -33.25 8.51
CA ALA A 118 5.00 -32.69 8.67
C ALA A 118 3.97 -33.50 7.87
N THR A 119 2.95 -34.04 8.54
CA THR A 119 1.84 -34.77 7.92
C THR A 119 0.55 -33.97 8.07
N ALA A 120 -0.20 -33.87 6.96
CA ALA A 120 -1.41 -33.06 6.74
C ALA A 120 -1.16 -31.55 6.53
N LEU A 121 -1.68 -31.08 5.38
CA LEU A 121 -1.93 -29.68 5.01
C LEU A 121 -3.44 -29.60 4.72
N THR A 122 -4.13 -28.58 5.22
CA THR A 122 -5.56 -28.41 4.95
C THR A 122 -5.95 -26.93 4.90
N GLY A 123 -6.37 -26.46 3.72
CA GLY A 123 -7.75 -25.98 3.59
C GLY A 123 -8.07 -24.51 3.63
N GLU A 124 -7.11 -23.61 3.79
CA GLU A 124 -7.29 -22.19 3.43
C GLU A 124 -5.95 -21.46 3.28
N GLN A 125 -4.91 -21.84 4.03
CA GLN A 125 -3.55 -21.38 3.70
C GLN A 125 -2.98 -22.09 2.47
N VAL A 126 -3.11 -21.44 1.32
CA VAL A 126 -2.25 -21.71 0.17
C VAL A 126 -0.83 -21.30 0.54
N LEU A 127 0.01 -22.30 0.79
CA LEU A 127 1.45 -22.16 0.67
C LEU A 127 1.77 -21.83 -0.78
N ASP A 128 1.88 -20.55 -1.14
CA ASP A 128 2.45 -20.13 -2.43
C ASP A 128 3.85 -20.77 -2.53
N PRO A 129 4.06 -21.74 -3.44
CA PRO A 129 5.28 -22.53 -3.45
C PRO A 129 6.49 -21.72 -3.92
N ALA A 130 6.32 -20.45 -4.32
CA ALA A 130 7.44 -19.58 -4.70
C ALA A 130 7.12 -18.07 -4.56
N PRO A 131 7.32 -17.47 -3.37
CA PRO A 131 6.91 -16.09 -3.10
C PRO A 131 7.63 -15.07 -3.98
N VAL A 132 6.88 -14.18 -4.63
CA VAL A 132 7.45 -13.17 -5.53
C VAL A 132 7.83 -11.88 -4.77
N LEU A 133 9.11 -11.53 -4.85
CA LEU A 133 9.68 -10.30 -4.29
C LEU A 133 9.67 -9.18 -5.35
N ARG A 134 8.81 -8.17 -5.19
CA ARG A 134 8.79 -6.95 -6.03
C ARG A 134 9.75 -5.90 -5.45
N VAL A 135 10.62 -5.33 -6.27
CA VAL A 135 11.63 -4.34 -5.83
C VAL A 135 11.69 -3.15 -6.78
N ARG A 136 11.52 -1.93 -6.24
CA ARG A 136 11.79 -0.68 -6.96
C ARG A 136 13.30 -0.43 -7.05
N VAL A 137 13.83 -0.23 -8.27
CA VAL A 137 15.26 -0.01 -8.55
C VAL A 137 15.48 1.36 -9.22
N PRO A 138 16.67 1.98 -9.06
CA PRO A 138 17.02 3.19 -9.80
C PRO A 138 17.03 2.92 -11.32
N VAL A 139 16.60 3.90 -12.12
CA VAL A 139 16.46 3.71 -13.58
C VAL A 139 17.81 3.76 -14.29
N ASP A 140 18.75 4.58 -13.80
CA ASP A 140 20.10 4.76 -14.38
C ASP A 140 21.10 3.66 -13.98
N ALA A 141 20.61 2.50 -13.56
CA ALA A 141 21.42 1.38 -13.09
C ALA A 141 21.65 0.32 -14.17
N ASP A 142 22.92 0.10 -14.53
CA ASP A 142 23.42 -1.13 -15.17
C ASP A 142 23.35 -2.30 -14.17
N LEU A 143 22.13 -2.65 -13.75
CA LEU A 143 21.86 -3.72 -12.80
C LEU A 143 22.36 -5.05 -13.36
N ALA A 144 23.32 -5.68 -12.67
CA ALA A 144 23.94 -6.95 -13.11
C ALA A 144 23.80 -8.07 -12.06
N SER A 145 23.42 -7.73 -10.82
CA SER A 145 23.00 -8.73 -9.82
C SER A 145 22.01 -8.16 -8.83
N VAL A 146 21.09 -9.02 -8.39
CA VAL A 146 20.26 -8.78 -7.21
C VAL A 146 20.58 -9.84 -6.17
N ARG A 147 20.79 -9.41 -4.93
CA ARG A 147 20.92 -10.31 -3.78
C ARG A 147 19.88 -9.91 -2.75
N ALA A 148 19.11 -10.87 -2.25
CA ALA A 148 18.16 -10.66 -1.18
C ALA A 148 18.58 -11.51 0.03
N ARG A 149 18.34 -11.03 1.24
CA ARG A 149 18.40 -11.87 2.45
C ARG A 149 17.09 -11.71 3.21
N VAL A 150 16.32 -12.79 3.30
CA VAL A 150 15.01 -12.88 3.99
C VAL A 150 15.17 -13.83 5.16
N ALA A 151 14.65 -13.49 6.34
CA ALA A 151 14.72 -14.30 7.58
C ALA A 151 16.14 -14.78 8.04
N GLY A 152 17.21 -14.36 7.36
CA GLY A 152 18.60 -14.79 7.62
C GLY A 152 19.21 -15.57 6.46
N GLU A 153 18.40 -16.21 5.63
CA GLU A 153 18.81 -16.93 4.42
C GLU A 153 19.23 -15.97 3.31
N GLY A 154 20.27 -16.32 2.56
CA GLY A 154 20.85 -15.45 1.53
C GLY A 154 20.63 -15.98 0.12
N TYR A 155 19.85 -15.25 -0.67
CA TYR A 155 19.54 -15.53 -2.07
C TYR A 155 20.34 -14.60 -2.98
N ALA A 156 20.78 -15.09 -4.13
CA ALA A 156 21.53 -14.30 -5.10
C ALA A 156 21.22 -14.71 -6.53
N ALA A 157 21.16 -13.72 -7.42
CA ALA A 157 21.01 -13.93 -8.86
C ALA A 157 21.93 -13.02 -9.65
N ALA A 158 22.50 -13.58 -10.73
CA ALA A 158 22.97 -12.77 -11.84
C ALA A 158 21.73 -12.15 -12.51
N TYR A 159 21.64 -10.83 -12.50
CA TYR A 159 20.55 -10.15 -13.16
C TYR A 159 20.78 -10.21 -14.67
N ARG A 160 19.86 -10.87 -15.36
CA ARG A 160 19.65 -10.65 -16.78
C ARG A 160 18.26 -10.05 -16.89
N ALA A 161 18.15 -8.88 -17.53
CA ALA A 161 16.86 -8.36 -17.93
C ALA A 161 16.13 -9.49 -18.69
N PRO A 162 14.87 -9.79 -18.36
CA PRO A 162 14.15 -10.86 -19.04
C PRO A 162 14.19 -10.57 -20.54
N ALA A 163 14.61 -11.55 -21.33
CA ALA A 163 14.46 -11.43 -22.78
C ALA A 163 12.98 -11.15 -23.03
N ARG A 164 12.68 -10.05 -23.73
CA ARG A 164 11.30 -9.69 -24.10
C ARG A 164 10.72 -10.78 -25.00
N ARG A 165 10.23 -11.87 -24.40
CA ARG A 165 9.17 -12.67 -24.97
C ARG A 165 8.00 -11.71 -25.09
N ALA A 166 7.63 -11.37 -26.32
CA ALA A 166 6.28 -10.89 -26.55
C ALA A 166 5.35 -11.97 -25.98
N ALA A 167 4.50 -11.59 -25.04
CA ALA A 167 3.32 -12.40 -24.73
C ALA A 167 2.56 -12.60 -26.05
N ALA A 168 1.98 -13.78 -26.25
CA ALA A 168 1.28 -14.10 -27.51
C ALA A 168 0.15 -13.10 -27.80
N THR A 169 -0.44 -12.58 -26.71
CA THR A 169 -1.32 -11.41 -26.66
C THR A 169 -0.79 -10.51 -25.53
N ALA A 170 -0.74 -9.19 -25.71
CA ALA A 170 -0.39 -8.28 -24.63
C ALA A 170 -1.59 -8.12 -23.67
N PRO A 171 -1.36 -7.94 -22.34
CA PRO A 171 -2.45 -7.63 -21.42
C PRO A 171 -3.10 -6.29 -21.78
N THR A 172 -4.44 -6.28 -21.77
CA THR A 172 -5.25 -5.10 -22.04
C THR A 172 -5.87 -4.62 -20.74
N ARG A 173 -5.70 -3.34 -20.39
CA ARG A 173 -6.44 -2.74 -19.28
C ARG A 173 -7.89 -2.55 -19.71
N VAL A 174 -8.82 -3.02 -18.88
CA VAL A 174 -10.26 -2.91 -19.06
C VAL A 174 -10.80 -1.82 -18.12
N GLU A 175 -11.69 -0.97 -18.64
CA GLU A 175 -12.42 0.00 -17.81
C GLU A 175 -13.59 -0.71 -17.10
N LEU A 176 -13.56 -0.77 -15.77
CA LEU A 176 -14.65 -1.34 -14.99
C LEU A 176 -15.74 -0.29 -14.78
N PRO A 177 -16.98 -0.49 -15.27
CA PRO A 177 -18.05 0.50 -15.13
C PRO A 177 -18.32 0.83 -13.65
N GLY A 178 -18.43 2.13 -13.32
CA GLY A 178 -18.68 2.57 -11.94
C GLY A 178 -17.43 2.77 -11.07
N HIS A 179 -16.25 2.35 -11.53
CA HIS A 179 -14.98 2.42 -10.78
C HIS A 179 -13.96 3.39 -11.44
N PRO A 180 -14.18 4.72 -11.35
CA PRO A 180 -13.21 5.69 -11.86
C PRO A 180 -11.90 5.63 -11.05
N LEU A 181 -10.78 5.83 -11.74
CA LEU A 181 -9.45 5.68 -11.14
C LEU A 181 -8.86 7.03 -10.70
N GLY A 182 -8.38 7.08 -9.46
CA GLY A 182 -7.52 8.15 -8.95
C GLY A 182 -6.03 7.91 -9.25
N PRO A 183 -5.14 8.85 -8.93
CA PRO A 183 -3.71 8.68 -9.16
C PRO A 183 -3.10 7.55 -8.31
N SER A 184 -2.49 6.54 -8.95
CA SER A 184 -1.85 5.39 -8.29
C SER A 184 -0.87 5.76 -7.17
N ALA A 185 -0.13 6.87 -7.30
CA ALA A 185 0.77 7.33 -6.24
C ALA A 185 0.05 7.88 -4.98
N ASN A 186 -1.29 7.87 -4.95
CA ASN A 186 -2.12 8.24 -3.81
C ASN A 186 -3.40 7.37 -3.71
N ARG A 187 -3.33 6.09 -4.11
CA ARG A 187 -4.42 5.10 -4.00
C ARG A 187 -3.84 3.73 -3.62
N LEU A 188 -4.68 2.85 -3.09
CA LEU A 188 -4.42 1.40 -3.09
C LEU A 188 -4.88 0.83 -4.43
N ASP A 189 -3.97 0.29 -5.22
CA ASP A 189 -4.28 -0.27 -6.54
C ASP A 189 -4.53 -1.79 -6.44
N VAL A 190 -5.78 -2.20 -6.64
CA VAL A 190 -6.22 -3.60 -6.72
C VAL A 190 -6.41 -3.98 -8.18
N VAL A 191 -5.69 -4.98 -8.68
CA VAL A 191 -5.84 -5.49 -10.05
C VAL A 191 -6.70 -6.74 -10.06
N VAL A 192 -7.69 -6.80 -10.95
CA VAL A 192 -8.47 -7.99 -11.25
C VAL A 192 -7.95 -8.60 -12.56
N LEU A 193 -7.53 -9.87 -12.51
CA LEU A 193 -7.19 -10.69 -13.68
C LEU A 193 -8.29 -11.74 -13.89
N GLY A 194 -8.43 -12.21 -15.14
CA GLY A 194 -9.32 -13.32 -15.49
C GLY A 194 -8.54 -14.58 -15.91
N ASP A 195 -8.92 -15.76 -15.42
CA ASP A 195 -8.53 -17.06 -15.99
C ASP A 195 -9.75 -17.78 -16.56
N GLY A 196 -9.56 -18.62 -17.59
CA GLY A 196 -10.67 -19.29 -18.28
C GLY A 196 -11.56 -18.37 -19.12
N TYR A 197 -11.23 -17.09 -19.27
CA TYR A 197 -11.92 -16.20 -20.21
C TYR A 197 -11.17 -16.22 -21.55
N THR A 198 -11.80 -16.75 -22.60
CA THR A 198 -11.23 -16.73 -23.96
C THR A 198 -11.36 -15.34 -24.58
N ALA A 199 -10.74 -15.10 -25.74
CA ALA A 199 -10.82 -13.81 -26.44
C ALA A 199 -12.26 -13.41 -26.89
N ALA A 200 -13.25 -14.30 -26.81
CA ALA A 200 -14.66 -13.98 -27.04
C ALA A 200 -15.39 -13.55 -25.75
N ASP A 201 -14.73 -13.65 -24.60
CA ASP A 201 -15.31 -13.58 -23.26
C ASP A 201 -14.80 -12.33 -22.50
N GLU A 202 -14.26 -11.34 -23.23
CA GLU A 202 -13.75 -10.08 -22.67
C GLU A 202 -14.88 -9.25 -22.02
N ASP A 203 -16.07 -9.25 -22.64
CA ASP A 203 -17.27 -8.63 -22.06
C ASP A 203 -17.73 -9.38 -20.79
N ASP A 204 -17.74 -10.71 -20.81
CA ASP A 204 -18.08 -11.56 -19.66
C ASP A 204 -17.11 -11.28 -18.49
N PHE A 205 -15.79 -11.27 -18.76
CA PHE A 205 -14.75 -10.89 -17.78
C PHE A 205 -14.97 -9.48 -17.23
N THR A 206 -15.32 -8.51 -18.09
CA THR A 206 -15.56 -7.12 -17.66
C THR A 206 -16.71 -7.04 -16.66
N VAL A 207 -17.79 -7.81 -16.88
CA VAL A 207 -18.94 -7.90 -15.98
C VAL A 207 -18.56 -8.56 -14.65
N ASP A 208 -17.87 -9.70 -14.68
CA ASP A 208 -17.48 -10.41 -13.45
C ASP A 208 -16.43 -9.64 -12.63
N ALA A 209 -15.48 -8.97 -13.29
CA ALA A 209 -14.50 -8.10 -12.64
C ALA A 209 -15.16 -6.86 -12.02
N ALA A 210 -16.18 -6.29 -12.67
CA ALA A 210 -16.98 -5.20 -12.09
C ALA A 210 -17.81 -5.70 -10.90
N ARG A 211 -18.42 -6.89 -10.96
CA ARG A 211 -19.12 -7.52 -9.83
C ARG A 211 -18.20 -7.70 -8.62
N VAL A 212 -16.97 -8.17 -8.85
CA VAL A 212 -15.91 -8.30 -7.84
C VAL A 212 -15.52 -6.95 -7.24
N ALA A 213 -15.42 -5.91 -8.05
CA ALA A 213 -15.12 -4.55 -7.60
C ALA A 213 -16.27 -3.94 -6.77
N ASP A 214 -17.52 -4.12 -7.21
CA ASP A 214 -18.73 -3.69 -6.50
C ASP A 214 -18.87 -4.42 -5.16
N ASP A 215 -18.77 -5.75 -5.12
CA ASP A 215 -18.89 -6.54 -3.87
C ASP A 215 -17.79 -6.20 -2.85
N LEU A 216 -16.58 -5.90 -3.32
CA LEU A 216 -15.48 -5.42 -2.48
C LEU A 216 -15.78 -4.02 -1.94
N LEU A 217 -16.10 -3.06 -2.81
CA LEU A 217 -16.30 -1.65 -2.46
C LEU A 217 -17.67 -1.37 -1.82
N ALA A 218 -18.57 -2.35 -1.75
CA ALA A 218 -19.80 -2.29 -0.95
C ALA A 218 -19.59 -2.78 0.49
N ARG A 219 -18.46 -3.42 0.81
CA ARG A 219 -18.19 -4.05 2.11
C ARG A 219 -17.35 -3.15 3.01
N THR A 220 -17.80 -2.88 4.23
CA THR A 220 -16.96 -2.30 5.30
C THR A 220 -15.74 -3.20 5.55
N PRO A 221 -14.49 -2.69 5.57
CA PRO A 221 -14.09 -1.28 5.63
C PRO A 221 -13.84 -0.58 4.28
N PHE A 222 -13.95 -1.27 3.15
CA PHE A 222 -13.63 -0.72 1.83
C PHE A 222 -14.67 0.31 1.37
N ALA A 223 -15.94 0.13 1.72
CA ALA A 223 -17.02 1.06 1.39
C ALA A 223 -16.77 2.49 1.92
N GLU A 224 -16.25 2.61 3.14
CA GLU A 224 -15.89 3.87 3.77
C GLU A 224 -14.58 4.46 3.23
N HIS A 225 -13.84 3.73 2.39
CA HIS A 225 -12.55 4.16 1.84
C HIS A 225 -12.50 4.02 0.31
N ARG A 226 -13.67 3.94 -0.35
CA ARG A 226 -13.80 3.73 -1.80
C ARG A 226 -13.00 4.71 -2.65
N ASP A 227 -12.93 5.97 -2.22
CA ASP A 227 -12.22 7.03 -2.96
C ASP A 227 -10.69 6.97 -2.77
N LEU A 228 -10.21 6.07 -1.90
CA LEU A 228 -8.79 5.76 -1.64
C LEU A 228 -8.33 4.47 -2.34
N VAL A 229 -9.24 3.73 -2.98
CA VAL A 229 -8.97 2.42 -3.61
C VAL A 229 -9.30 2.48 -5.10
N ASN A 230 -8.34 2.09 -5.92
CA ASN A 230 -8.53 1.85 -7.35
C ASN A 230 -8.79 0.35 -7.56
N VAL A 231 -9.79 -0.03 -8.36
CA VAL A 231 -9.95 -1.41 -8.84
C VAL A 231 -9.83 -1.42 -10.36
N VAL A 232 -8.89 -2.21 -10.88
CA VAL A 232 -8.44 -2.15 -12.28
C VAL A 232 -8.58 -3.53 -12.93
N GLY A 233 -9.41 -3.65 -13.97
CA GLY A 233 -9.46 -4.86 -14.79
C GLY A 233 -8.23 -4.96 -15.71
N VAL A 234 -7.60 -6.12 -15.76
CA VAL A 234 -6.55 -6.46 -16.74
C VAL A 234 -6.91 -7.80 -17.39
N PHE A 235 -7.26 -7.74 -18.68
CA PHE A 235 -7.68 -8.89 -19.45
C PHE A 235 -6.51 -9.52 -20.20
N VAL A 236 -6.42 -10.85 -20.14
CA VAL A 236 -5.51 -11.67 -20.93
C VAL A 236 -6.24 -12.95 -21.34
N PRO A 237 -6.44 -13.23 -22.63
CA PRO A 237 -7.28 -14.34 -23.06
C PRO A 237 -6.62 -15.71 -22.81
N SER A 238 -7.41 -16.61 -22.23
CA SER A 238 -7.18 -18.05 -22.17
C SER A 238 -7.44 -18.74 -23.52
N GLN A 239 -6.93 -19.95 -23.75
CA GLN A 239 -7.26 -20.72 -24.95
C GLN A 239 -8.60 -21.46 -24.82
N GLN A 240 -8.98 -21.84 -23.59
CA GLN A 240 -10.22 -22.53 -23.26
C GLN A 240 -10.96 -21.85 -22.09
N ARG A 241 -12.25 -22.19 -21.95
CA ARG A 241 -13.10 -21.80 -20.81
C ARG A 241 -13.01 -22.79 -19.66
N GLY A 242 -13.32 -22.36 -18.43
CA GLY A 242 -13.32 -23.18 -17.22
C GLY A 242 -12.02 -23.10 -16.41
N ALA A 243 -11.89 -24.01 -15.45
CA ALA A 243 -10.65 -24.30 -14.73
C ALA A 243 -10.32 -25.80 -14.80
N ASP A 244 -9.11 -26.17 -14.42
CA ASP A 244 -8.73 -27.58 -14.28
C ASP A 244 -9.52 -28.27 -13.16
N GLN A 245 -10.14 -29.39 -13.51
CA GLN A 245 -10.86 -30.26 -12.58
C GLN A 245 -10.24 -31.66 -12.61
N PRO A 246 -9.22 -31.93 -11.75
CA PRO A 246 -8.52 -33.20 -11.75
C PRO A 246 -9.46 -34.41 -11.59
N PRO A 247 -9.23 -35.54 -12.28
CA PRO A 247 -10.11 -36.69 -12.16
C PRO A 247 -10.02 -37.33 -10.76
N PRO A 248 -11.16 -37.78 -10.18
CA PRO A 248 -11.18 -38.48 -8.90
C PRO A 248 -10.27 -39.70 -8.89
N SER A 249 -9.50 -39.87 -7.80
CA SER A 249 -8.41 -40.84 -7.76
C SER A 249 -8.32 -41.56 -6.41
N ALA A 250 -8.30 -42.90 -6.45
CA ALA A 250 -8.07 -43.74 -5.26
C ALA A 250 -6.65 -43.62 -4.67
N ARG A 251 -5.80 -42.71 -5.17
CA ARG A 251 -4.47 -42.39 -4.63
C ARG A 251 -4.42 -41.10 -3.81
N CYS A 252 -5.56 -40.39 -3.64
CA CYS A 252 -5.58 -39.15 -2.86
C CYS A 252 -5.50 -39.38 -1.33
N GLU A 253 -5.14 -40.58 -0.87
CA GLU A 253 -4.92 -40.91 0.55
C GLU A 253 -3.71 -40.15 1.16
N ASP A 254 -2.79 -39.64 0.32
CA ASP A 254 -1.63 -38.84 0.74
C ASP A 254 -1.50 -37.56 -0.10
N VAL A 255 -1.99 -36.46 0.45
CA VAL A 255 -1.94 -35.12 -0.13
C VAL A 255 -0.50 -34.58 -0.31
N SER A 256 0.50 -35.17 0.36
CA SER A 256 1.90 -34.78 0.21
C SER A 256 2.57 -35.37 -1.04
N THR A 257 2.01 -36.44 -1.62
CA THR A 257 2.51 -37.09 -2.83
C THR A 257 1.59 -36.92 -4.05
N ALA A 258 0.37 -36.43 -3.87
CA ALA A 258 -0.57 -36.12 -4.95
C ALA A 258 -1.33 -34.79 -4.71
N PRO A 259 -0.67 -33.62 -4.82
CA PRO A 259 -1.26 -32.33 -4.45
C PRO A 259 -2.35 -31.78 -5.38
N GLY A 260 -2.57 -32.38 -6.57
CA GLY A 260 -3.67 -32.05 -7.50
C GLY A 260 -4.60 -33.24 -7.70
N CYS A 261 -5.18 -33.76 -6.62
CA CYS A 261 -5.88 -35.04 -6.59
C CYS A 261 -7.23 -34.86 -5.89
N CYS A 262 -8.36 -35.05 -6.58
CA CYS A 262 -9.67 -34.97 -5.96
C CYS A 262 -10.02 -36.28 -5.20
N PRO A 263 -10.23 -36.25 -3.87
CA PRO A 263 -10.64 -37.45 -3.12
C PRO A 263 -12.15 -37.76 -3.27
N GLU A 264 -12.97 -36.78 -3.64
CA GLU A 264 -14.42 -36.93 -3.75
C GLU A 264 -14.92 -36.93 -5.21
N THR A 265 -16.11 -37.52 -5.42
CA THR A 265 -16.83 -37.51 -6.69
C THR A 265 -18.04 -36.58 -6.60
N GLY A 266 -17.77 -35.28 -6.70
CA GLY A 266 -18.69 -34.14 -6.83
C GLY A 266 -17.86 -32.93 -7.27
N THR A 267 -18.38 -31.87 -7.90
CA THR A 267 -19.77 -31.54 -8.28
C THR A 267 -19.79 -30.85 -9.66
N ALA A 268 -20.99 -30.53 -10.18
CA ALA A 268 -21.29 -29.74 -11.39
C ALA A 268 -20.65 -30.13 -12.74
N ASN A 269 -19.32 -30.07 -12.86
CA ASN A 269 -18.59 -30.07 -14.13
C ASN A 269 -17.91 -31.42 -14.46
N PRO A 270 -17.65 -31.69 -15.76
CA PRO A 270 -16.96 -32.91 -16.16
C PRO A 270 -15.45 -32.81 -15.90
N ALA A 271 -14.91 -33.75 -15.12
CA ALA A 271 -13.49 -33.81 -14.83
C ALA A 271 -12.62 -33.80 -16.11
N GLY A 272 -11.60 -32.95 -16.12
CA GLY A 272 -10.76 -32.65 -17.27
C GLY A 272 -9.76 -31.54 -16.98
N PHE A 273 -8.79 -31.40 -17.89
CA PHE A 273 -7.82 -30.31 -17.87
C PHE A 273 -8.06 -29.39 -19.08
N VAL A 274 -7.88 -28.09 -18.93
CA VAL A 274 -8.17 -27.04 -19.91
C VAL A 274 -7.02 -26.04 -20.03
N ASP A 275 -6.70 -25.63 -21.26
CA ASP A 275 -5.60 -24.68 -21.56
C ASP A 275 -6.02 -23.24 -21.21
N THR A 276 -5.87 -22.88 -19.92
CA THR A 276 -6.14 -21.52 -19.40
C THR A 276 -4.88 -20.67 -19.32
N ARG A 277 -5.04 -19.36 -19.08
CA ARG A 277 -3.92 -18.41 -19.06
C ARG A 277 -3.02 -18.61 -17.83
N TYR A 278 -3.58 -18.96 -16.68
CA TYR A 278 -2.86 -19.05 -15.40
C TYR A 278 -2.88 -20.46 -14.77
N ASP A 279 -3.45 -21.45 -15.47
CA ASP A 279 -3.43 -22.87 -15.08
C ASP A 279 -4.13 -23.04 -13.71
N ALA A 280 -5.31 -22.43 -13.56
CA ALA A 280 -6.11 -22.49 -12.33
C ALA A 280 -6.74 -23.87 -12.15
N THR A 281 -6.55 -24.49 -10.98
CA THR A 281 -6.99 -25.86 -10.69
C THR A 281 -7.73 -25.97 -9.36
N TYR A 282 -8.84 -26.70 -9.38
CA TYR A 282 -9.52 -27.21 -8.19
C TYR A 282 -8.73 -28.37 -7.55
N CYS A 283 -9.21 -28.89 -6.41
CA CYS A 283 -8.66 -30.05 -5.70
C CYS A 283 -7.21 -29.91 -5.22
N SER A 284 -6.73 -28.67 -5.07
CA SER A 284 -5.41 -28.41 -4.50
C SER A 284 -5.31 -28.96 -3.08
N PHE A 285 -4.18 -29.58 -2.76
CA PHE A 285 -3.92 -30.27 -1.48
C PHE A 285 -5.02 -31.28 -1.07
N GLY A 286 -5.73 -31.86 -2.04
CA GLY A 286 -6.81 -32.83 -1.78
C GLY A 286 -8.15 -32.21 -1.39
N ILE A 287 -8.37 -30.91 -1.60
CA ILE A 287 -9.57 -30.21 -1.14
C ILE A 287 -10.33 -29.69 -2.35
N GLN A 288 -11.50 -30.28 -2.63
CA GLN A 288 -12.27 -30.06 -3.86
C GLN A 288 -12.42 -28.56 -4.18
N ARG A 289 -12.97 -27.77 -3.24
CA ARG A 289 -13.22 -26.33 -3.38
C ARG A 289 -11.97 -25.43 -3.43
N LEU A 290 -10.77 -25.98 -3.20
CA LEU A 290 -9.54 -25.18 -3.15
C LEU A 290 -9.03 -24.95 -4.57
N LEU A 291 -9.47 -23.83 -5.13
CA LEU A 291 -9.16 -23.33 -6.47
C LEU A 291 -7.96 -22.37 -6.39
N VAL A 292 -6.84 -22.74 -7.00
CA VAL A 292 -5.59 -21.96 -6.98
C VAL A 292 -4.99 -21.80 -8.38
N PRO A 293 -4.31 -20.68 -8.69
CA PRO A 293 -3.53 -20.55 -9.93
C PRO A 293 -2.17 -21.23 -9.83
N ALA A 294 -1.81 -22.08 -10.80
CA ALA A 294 -0.50 -22.72 -10.81
C ALA A 294 0.64 -21.83 -11.36
N ASP A 295 0.37 -20.85 -12.25
CA ASP A 295 1.38 -19.88 -12.72
C ASP A 295 1.23 -18.47 -12.12
N THR A 296 1.54 -18.36 -10.82
CA THR A 296 1.69 -17.06 -10.13
C THR A 296 2.77 -16.15 -10.76
N GLY A 297 3.71 -16.71 -11.55
CA GLY A 297 4.71 -15.94 -12.27
C GLY A 297 4.14 -15.20 -13.48
N ALA A 298 3.25 -15.87 -14.23
CA ALA A 298 2.46 -15.24 -15.28
C ALA A 298 1.54 -14.14 -14.74
N ILE A 299 0.85 -14.40 -13.62
CA ILE A 299 -0.02 -13.42 -12.96
C ILE A 299 0.73 -12.12 -12.65
N VAL A 300 1.89 -12.21 -12.00
CA VAL A 300 2.69 -11.00 -11.69
C VAL A 300 3.20 -10.32 -12.95
N ALA A 301 3.63 -11.07 -13.97
CA ALA A 301 4.11 -10.49 -15.22
C ALA A 301 3.02 -9.70 -15.97
N ASP A 302 1.79 -10.22 -15.99
CA ASP A 302 0.67 -9.60 -16.69
C ASP A 302 0.07 -8.43 -15.88
N ALA A 303 0.00 -8.55 -14.55
CA ALA A 303 -0.35 -7.42 -13.66
C ALA A 303 0.69 -6.29 -13.72
N ASP A 304 1.99 -6.60 -13.72
CA ASP A 304 3.06 -5.60 -13.89
C ASP A 304 3.02 -4.92 -15.27
N ALA A 305 2.57 -5.62 -16.31
CA ALA A 305 2.48 -5.08 -17.67
C ALA A 305 1.17 -4.31 -17.94
N GLY A 306 0.05 -4.72 -17.35
CA GLY A 306 -1.25 -4.06 -17.48
C GLY A 306 -1.45 -2.88 -16.51
N HIS A 307 -0.93 -2.98 -15.28
CA HIS A 307 -1.06 -1.93 -14.27
C HIS A 307 0.05 -1.97 -13.18
N PRO A 308 1.29 -1.56 -13.47
CA PRO A 308 2.45 -1.76 -12.58
C PRO A 308 2.36 -1.11 -11.18
N GLY A 309 1.42 -0.19 -10.96
CA GLY A 309 1.16 0.44 -9.67
C GLY A 309 0.55 -0.50 -8.62
N TRP A 310 0.01 -1.65 -9.02
CA TRP A 310 -0.75 -2.58 -8.18
C TRP A 310 -0.07 -2.96 -6.85
N GLU A 311 -0.87 -3.12 -5.79
CA GLU A 311 -0.47 -3.70 -4.50
C GLU A 311 -1.14 -5.04 -4.17
N GLN A 312 -2.35 -5.29 -4.68
CA GLN A 312 -3.05 -6.57 -4.55
C GLN A 312 -3.50 -7.08 -5.92
N VAL A 313 -3.46 -8.40 -6.12
CA VAL A 313 -4.09 -9.07 -7.28
C VAL A 313 -5.27 -9.91 -6.81
N LEU A 314 -6.39 -9.78 -7.52
CA LEU A 314 -7.54 -10.66 -7.49
C LEU A 314 -7.53 -11.48 -8.79
N LEU A 315 -7.84 -12.76 -8.72
CA LEU A 315 -8.04 -13.62 -9.88
C LEU A 315 -9.47 -14.13 -9.90
N VAL A 316 -10.21 -13.82 -10.96
CA VAL A 316 -11.53 -14.40 -11.23
C VAL A 316 -11.35 -15.52 -12.24
N VAL A 317 -11.90 -16.69 -11.95
CA VAL A 317 -11.82 -17.87 -12.81
C VAL A 317 -13.20 -18.15 -13.38
N ASN A 318 -13.30 -18.24 -14.71
CA ASN A 318 -14.54 -18.45 -15.47
C ASN A 318 -15.07 -19.89 -15.34
N ASP A 319 -15.44 -20.28 -14.12
CA ASP A 319 -16.04 -21.56 -13.77
C ASP A 319 -17.13 -21.32 -12.70
N GLU A 320 -18.30 -21.96 -12.86
CA GLU A 320 -19.44 -21.82 -11.96
C GLU A 320 -19.34 -22.71 -10.70
N GLU A 321 -18.43 -23.69 -10.64
CA GLU A 321 -18.25 -24.55 -9.46
C GLU A 321 -17.68 -23.72 -8.29
N TYR A 322 -18.28 -23.87 -7.09
CA TYR A 322 -17.85 -23.11 -5.92
C TYR A 322 -16.38 -23.40 -5.54
N GLY A 323 -15.53 -22.40 -5.70
CA GLY A 323 -14.15 -22.47 -5.22
C GLY A 323 -13.44 -21.12 -5.13
N GLY A 324 -12.38 -21.11 -4.35
CA GLY A 324 -11.49 -19.96 -4.19
C GLY A 324 -10.32 -20.29 -3.28
N SER A 325 -9.43 -19.32 -3.12
CA SER A 325 -8.29 -19.40 -2.20
C SER A 325 -7.65 -18.02 -1.98
N GLY A 326 -6.98 -17.80 -0.87
CA GLY A 326 -6.30 -16.55 -0.60
C GLY A 326 -4.79 -16.55 -0.69
N GLY A 327 -4.22 -15.53 -0.06
CA GLY A 327 -2.81 -15.22 -0.08
C GLY A 327 -2.50 -14.08 -1.06
N PHE A 328 -1.32 -14.16 -1.69
CA PHE A 328 -0.79 -13.10 -2.56
C PHE A 328 -1.67 -12.82 -3.79
N VAL A 329 -2.38 -13.84 -4.28
CA VAL A 329 -3.44 -13.72 -5.29
C VAL A 329 -4.72 -14.25 -4.66
N ALA A 330 -5.64 -13.37 -4.29
CA ALA A 330 -6.96 -13.79 -3.84
C ALA A 330 -7.75 -14.28 -5.05
N THR A 331 -8.08 -15.57 -5.09
CA THR A 331 -8.63 -16.28 -6.23
C THR A 331 -10.06 -16.70 -5.96
N THR A 332 -10.94 -16.55 -6.95
CA THR A 332 -12.35 -16.92 -6.83
C THR A 332 -12.95 -17.38 -8.16
N SER A 333 -13.88 -18.32 -8.10
CA SER A 333 -14.77 -18.74 -9.20
C SER A 333 -15.83 -17.65 -9.53
N THR A 334 -16.57 -17.77 -10.64
CA THR A 334 -17.72 -16.87 -10.91
C THR A 334 -18.95 -17.17 -10.05
N HIS A 335 -18.93 -18.27 -9.27
CA HIS A 335 -19.97 -18.64 -8.30
C HIS A 335 -20.35 -17.47 -7.36
N GLU A 336 -21.64 -17.35 -7.00
CA GLU A 336 -22.17 -16.23 -6.22
C GLU A 336 -21.51 -16.06 -4.84
N ALA A 337 -21.25 -17.16 -4.13
CA ALA A 337 -20.54 -17.14 -2.84
C ALA A 337 -19.02 -16.90 -2.95
N GLY A 338 -18.48 -16.75 -4.17
CA GLY A 338 -17.05 -16.58 -4.40
C GLY A 338 -16.49 -15.25 -3.86
N THR A 339 -17.30 -14.19 -3.84
CA THR A 339 -16.85 -12.87 -3.34
C THR A 339 -16.81 -12.79 -1.81
N GLU A 340 -17.56 -13.65 -1.10
CA GLU A 340 -17.42 -13.85 0.35
C GLU A 340 -16.05 -14.44 0.72
N VAL A 341 -15.64 -15.51 0.00
CA VAL A 341 -14.32 -16.13 0.17
C VAL A 341 -13.24 -15.09 -0.10
N MET A 342 -13.30 -14.43 -1.26
CA MET A 342 -12.33 -13.38 -1.63
C MET A 342 -12.22 -12.28 -0.57
N ALA A 343 -13.34 -11.83 0.02
CA ALA A 343 -13.32 -10.81 1.06
C ALA A 343 -12.66 -11.29 2.36
N HIS A 344 -12.91 -12.53 2.79
CA HIS A 344 -12.22 -13.17 3.92
C HIS A 344 -10.69 -13.23 3.66
N GLU A 345 -10.31 -13.66 2.47
CA GLU A 345 -8.91 -13.86 2.07
C GLU A 345 -8.12 -12.54 1.96
N LEU A 346 -8.78 -11.45 1.55
CA LEU A 346 -8.23 -10.09 1.62
C LEU A 346 -8.04 -9.61 3.07
N GLY A 347 -8.78 -10.19 4.03
CA GLY A 347 -8.50 -10.06 5.45
C GLY A 347 -7.08 -10.51 5.81
N HIS A 348 -6.59 -11.60 5.22
CA HIS A 348 -5.20 -12.03 5.41
C HIS A 348 -4.21 -11.16 4.62
N SER A 349 -4.42 -10.97 3.32
CA SER A 349 -3.41 -10.34 2.44
C SER A 349 -3.32 -8.82 2.58
N LEU A 350 -4.46 -8.11 2.58
CA LEU A 350 -4.49 -6.65 2.70
C LEU A 350 -4.49 -6.18 4.16
N LEU A 351 -5.27 -6.85 5.02
CA LEU A 351 -5.51 -6.37 6.40
C LEU A 351 -4.58 -7.03 7.44
N GLY A 352 -3.97 -8.17 7.13
CA GLY A 352 -3.08 -8.93 8.02
C GLY A 352 -3.77 -9.43 9.27
N LEU A 353 -4.87 -10.13 9.06
CA LEU A 353 -5.71 -10.78 10.08
C LEU A 353 -5.40 -12.28 10.18
N ASP A 354 -5.65 -12.85 11.35
CA ASP A 354 -5.66 -14.30 11.60
C ASP A 354 -7.07 -14.86 11.37
N ASP A 355 -7.16 -16.19 11.29
CA ASP A 355 -8.45 -16.87 11.37
C ASP A 355 -9.02 -16.85 12.79
N GLU A 356 -10.31 -16.55 12.87
CA GLU A 356 -11.09 -16.49 14.10
C GLU A 356 -11.91 -17.77 14.34
N TYR A 357 -11.87 -18.73 13.42
CA TYR A 357 -12.44 -20.05 13.65
C TYR A 357 -11.53 -20.95 14.51
N ASP A 358 -12.16 -21.89 15.21
CA ASP A 358 -11.59 -22.72 16.27
C ASP A 358 -11.45 -24.20 15.89
N THR A 359 -11.81 -24.54 14.64
CA THR A 359 -11.68 -25.90 14.10
C THR A 359 -10.20 -26.26 13.99
N PHE A 360 -9.81 -27.41 14.56
CA PHE A 360 -8.42 -27.82 14.62
C PHE A 360 -7.84 -28.12 13.24
N THR A 361 -6.79 -27.35 12.88
CA THR A 361 -6.11 -27.43 11.58
C THR A 361 -4.62 -27.67 11.81
N PRO A 362 -4.05 -28.83 11.41
CA PRO A 362 -2.64 -29.13 11.62
C PRO A 362 -1.72 -28.29 10.71
N GLY A 363 -0.50 -28.02 11.18
CA GLY A 363 0.56 -27.39 10.38
C GLY A 363 0.80 -25.90 10.66
N TYR A 364 -0.13 -25.23 11.36
CA TYR A 364 -0.04 -23.80 11.63
C TYR A 364 0.94 -23.48 12.77
N ALA A 365 1.75 -22.45 12.57
CA ALA A 365 2.75 -22.03 13.55
C ALA A 365 2.07 -21.22 14.68
N PRO A 366 2.30 -21.56 15.96
CA PRO A 366 1.67 -20.85 17.07
C PRO A 366 2.13 -19.38 17.12
N CYS A 367 1.19 -18.49 17.42
CA CYS A 367 1.47 -17.11 17.79
C CYS A 367 1.33 -16.87 19.31
N SER A 368 1.95 -15.81 19.82
CA SER A 368 1.80 -15.38 21.21
C SER A 368 2.09 -13.88 21.41
N ASP A 369 1.20 -13.20 22.13
CA ASP A 369 1.40 -11.82 22.60
C ASP A 369 1.94 -11.78 24.05
N VAL A 370 2.40 -12.93 24.58
CA VAL A 370 3.10 -13.04 25.86
C VAL A 370 4.58 -12.64 25.67
N PRO A 371 5.10 -11.59 26.34
CA PRO A 371 6.47 -11.07 26.11
C PRO A 371 7.62 -12.04 26.39
N SER A 372 7.35 -13.19 27.01
CA SER A 372 8.32 -14.26 27.27
C SER A 372 8.24 -15.44 26.30
N SER A 373 7.32 -15.41 25.32
CA SER A 373 7.23 -16.45 24.29
C SER A 373 8.40 -16.37 23.31
N GLN A 374 8.66 -17.49 22.64
CA GLN A 374 9.56 -17.59 21.47
C GLN A 374 8.78 -17.56 20.15
N ASP A 375 7.44 -17.65 20.22
CA ASP A 375 6.51 -17.55 19.10
C ASP A 375 6.50 -16.12 18.53
N GLY A 376 6.01 -15.96 17.30
CA GLY A 376 5.74 -14.63 16.74
C GLY A 376 4.53 -13.95 17.41
N PRO A 377 4.41 -12.62 17.37
CA PRO A 377 3.20 -11.94 17.83
C PRO A 377 1.99 -12.41 17.01
N CYS A 378 0.80 -12.47 17.64
CA CYS A 378 -0.42 -12.80 16.92
C CYS A 378 -0.84 -11.65 15.99
N LEU A 379 -1.65 -11.94 14.97
CA LEU A 379 -2.20 -10.91 14.08
C LEU A 379 -3.25 -10.05 14.80
N ALA A 380 -3.76 -9.00 14.15
CA ALA A 380 -4.41 -7.88 14.84
C ALA A 380 -5.67 -8.27 15.65
N ASN A 381 -6.44 -9.23 15.13
CA ASN A 381 -7.74 -9.70 15.64
C ASN A 381 -7.67 -10.91 16.58
N VAL A 382 -6.48 -11.49 16.78
CA VAL A 382 -6.25 -12.67 17.66
C VAL A 382 -5.20 -12.39 18.73
N THR A 383 -5.36 -13.03 19.90
CA THR A 383 -4.39 -13.00 21.00
C THR A 383 -4.45 -14.26 21.87
N ASP A 384 -3.36 -14.58 22.58
CA ASP A 384 -3.32 -15.57 23.67
C ASP A 384 -3.26 -14.91 25.07
N VAL A 385 -3.50 -13.61 25.16
CA VAL A 385 -3.47 -12.82 26.39
C VAL A 385 -4.88 -12.52 26.89
N THR A 386 -5.19 -12.89 28.13
CA THR A 386 -6.50 -12.65 28.78
C THR A 386 -6.54 -11.42 29.71
N ASP A 387 -5.40 -10.79 29.97
CA ASP A 387 -5.30 -9.57 30.78
C ASP A 387 -5.86 -8.37 30.02
N ARG A 388 -7.02 -7.85 30.46
CA ARG A 388 -7.70 -6.69 29.88
C ARG A 388 -6.78 -5.49 29.67
N SER A 389 -5.83 -5.24 30.58
CA SER A 389 -4.90 -4.11 30.48
C SER A 389 -3.89 -4.26 29.33
N ARG A 390 -3.69 -5.49 28.87
CA ARG A 390 -2.74 -5.89 27.82
C ARG A 390 -3.40 -6.31 26.51
N LEU A 391 -4.73 -6.35 26.42
CA LEU A 391 -5.42 -6.62 25.15
C LEU A 391 -5.04 -5.58 24.09
N LYS A 392 -4.72 -6.07 22.89
CA LYS A 392 -4.34 -5.24 21.73
C LYS A 392 -5.46 -4.27 21.37
N TRP A 393 -6.68 -4.78 21.30
CA TRP A 393 -7.90 -4.02 21.01
C TRP A 393 -8.64 -3.51 22.25
N ARG A 394 -8.00 -3.40 23.43
CA ARG A 394 -8.67 -2.98 24.69
C ARG A 394 -9.48 -1.67 24.58
N ARG A 395 -9.13 -0.78 23.64
CA ARG A 395 -9.81 0.50 23.39
C ARG A 395 -11.22 0.33 22.84
N TRP A 396 -11.44 -0.71 22.04
CA TRP A 396 -12.73 -1.09 21.48
C TRP A 396 -13.64 -1.84 22.46
N VAL A 397 -13.08 -2.39 23.55
CA VAL A 397 -13.84 -3.18 24.52
C VAL A 397 -14.51 -2.25 25.54
N ASP A 398 -15.83 -2.07 25.43
CA ASP A 398 -16.62 -1.29 26.40
C ASP A 398 -16.27 -1.68 27.85
N PRO A 399 -16.09 -0.72 28.79
CA PRO A 399 -15.69 -1.00 30.17
C PRO A 399 -16.57 -2.03 30.92
N ALA A 400 -17.85 -2.16 30.56
CA ALA A 400 -18.79 -3.13 31.15
C ALA A 400 -18.71 -4.52 30.51
N THR A 401 -18.19 -4.67 29.30
CA THR A 401 -18.04 -5.98 28.64
C THR A 401 -17.15 -6.91 29.47
N PRO A 402 -17.59 -8.13 29.82
CA PRO A 402 -16.76 -9.11 30.54
C PRO A 402 -15.54 -9.55 29.72
N VAL A 403 -14.42 -9.85 30.38
CA VAL A 403 -13.19 -10.35 29.76
C VAL A 403 -12.69 -11.56 30.56
N PRO A 404 -12.69 -12.80 30.01
CA PRO A 404 -13.26 -13.18 28.72
C PRO A 404 -14.77 -12.89 28.58
N THR A 405 -15.20 -12.67 27.34
CA THR A 405 -16.60 -12.42 26.98
C THR A 405 -17.28 -13.74 26.64
N THR A 406 -18.52 -13.93 27.10
CA THR A 406 -19.24 -15.21 26.95
C THR A 406 -20.61 -15.03 26.31
N GLY A 407 -21.08 -16.11 25.69
CA GLY A 407 -22.35 -16.15 24.95
C GLY A 407 -22.27 -15.50 23.56
N PRO A 408 -23.34 -15.66 22.75
CA PRO A 408 -23.48 -14.95 21.48
C PRO A 408 -23.55 -13.44 21.69
N GLN A 409 -22.90 -12.68 20.82
CA GLN A 409 -22.97 -11.22 20.75
C GLN A 409 -23.10 -10.78 19.29
N PRO A 410 -23.72 -9.62 19.02
CA PRO A 410 -23.68 -8.97 17.70
C PRO A 410 -22.24 -8.72 17.20
N PRO A 411 -21.98 -8.67 15.88
CA PRO A 411 -20.62 -8.50 15.33
C PRO A 411 -19.92 -7.20 15.71
N ASP A 412 -20.66 -6.14 16.05
CA ASP A 412 -20.16 -4.84 16.51
C ASP A 412 -19.72 -4.82 17.99
N VAL A 413 -20.12 -5.83 18.78
CA VAL A 413 -19.71 -5.96 20.19
C VAL A 413 -18.31 -6.57 20.29
N VAL A 414 -17.32 -5.71 20.48
CA VAL A 414 -15.93 -6.13 20.69
C VAL A 414 -15.71 -6.63 22.11
N GLY A 415 -15.10 -7.81 22.22
CA GLY A 415 -14.87 -8.53 23.47
C GLY A 415 -13.58 -9.37 23.43
N LEU A 416 -13.55 -10.44 24.21
CA LEU A 416 -12.48 -11.44 24.18
C LEU A 416 -13.12 -12.84 24.22
N PHE A 417 -13.38 -13.40 23.04
CA PHE A 417 -14.11 -14.67 22.90
C PHE A 417 -13.13 -15.82 22.72
N GLU A 418 -13.26 -16.89 23.51
CA GLU A 418 -12.39 -18.07 23.40
C GLU A 418 -12.70 -18.85 22.11
N GLY A 419 -11.65 -19.39 21.49
CA GLY A 419 -11.70 -20.05 20.19
C GLY A 419 -11.22 -19.10 19.08
N ALA A 420 -10.06 -19.39 18.51
CA ALA A 420 -9.45 -18.68 17.37
C ALA A 420 -8.22 -19.47 16.90
N HIS A 421 -7.64 -19.10 15.75
CA HIS A 421 -6.36 -19.63 15.26
C HIS A 421 -6.32 -21.16 15.36
N TYR A 422 -7.35 -21.80 14.79
CA TYR A 422 -7.47 -23.26 14.67
C TYR A 422 -7.46 -24.01 16.01
N SER A 423 -7.94 -23.38 17.08
CA SER A 423 -7.96 -23.97 18.41
C SER A 423 -9.18 -23.52 19.24
N PRO A 424 -9.91 -24.44 19.89
CA PRO A 424 -11.05 -24.12 20.76
C PRO A 424 -10.64 -23.57 22.15
N THR A 425 -9.34 -23.44 22.42
CA THR A 425 -8.77 -22.92 23.67
C THR A 425 -7.45 -22.19 23.39
N ARG A 426 -6.84 -21.58 24.43
CA ARG A 426 -5.58 -20.79 24.37
C ARG A 426 -5.68 -19.46 23.63
N TRP A 427 -6.27 -19.42 22.44
CA TRP A 427 -6.41 -18.20 21.65
C TRP A 427 -7.83 -17.65 21.71
N TYR A 428 -7.91 -16.33 21.54
CA TYR A 428 -9.11 -15.54 21.66
C TYR A 428 -9.22 -14.58 20.47
N ARG A 429 -10.44 -14.40 19.99
CA ARG A 429 -10.82 -13.47 18.91
C ARG A 429 -11.51 -12.22 19.45
N SER A 430 -11.54 -11.18 18.62
CA SER A 430 -12.05 -9.86 18.99
C SER A 430 -13.58 -9.71 18.96
N CYS A 431 -14.29 -10.47 18.12
CA CYS A 431 -15.76 -10.46 18.02
C CYS A 431 -16.35 -11.86 18.19
N HIS A 432 -17.67 -11.99 18.36
CA HIS A 432 -18.26 -13.31 18.54
C HIS A 432 -18.30 -14.11 17.22
N ASP A 433 -18.78 -13.49 16.14
CA ASP A 433 -18.90 -14.09 14.82
C ASP A 433 -18.77 -12.98 13.75
N CYS A 434 -17.73 -13.06 12.91
CA CYS A 434 -17.38 -12.09 11.87
C CYS A 434 -16.76 -12.82 10.67
N LEU A 435 -16.44 -12.08 9.60
CA LEU A 435 -15.94 -12.64 8.34
C LEU A 435 -14.72 -13.56 8.48
N MET A 436 -13.79 -13.26 9.39
CA MET A 436 -12.61 -14.11 9.66
C MET A 436 -12.94 -15.43 10.39
N ARG A 437 -14.22 -15.67 10.73
CA ARG A 437 -14.73 -16.89 11.36
C ARG A 437 -15.78 -17.59 10.49
N THR A 438 -16.69 -16.81 9.91
CA THR A 438 -17.86 -17.30 9.18
C THR A 438 -18.14 -16.38 7.99
N LEU A 439 -18.22 -16.95 6.79
CA LEU A 439 -18.59 -16.22 5.56
C LEU A 439 -20.01 -15.64 5.63
N GLY A 440 -20.27 -14.54 4.92
CA GLY A 440 -21.54 -13.82 4.97
C GLY A 440 -21.72 -12.91 6.20
N GLN A 441 -20.74 -12.86 7.10
CA GLN A 441 -20.67 -11.89 8.19
C GLN A 441 -19.84 -10.66 7.78
N PRO A 442 -20.05 -9.48 8.40
CA PRO A 442 -19.15 -8.35 8.23
C PRO A 442 -17.80 -8.60 8.91
N PHE A 443 -16.78 -7.80 8.57
CA PHE A 443 -15.59 -7.69 9.42
C PHE A 443 -15.97 -7.09 10.78
N GLY A 444 -15.44 -7.63 11.88
CA GLY A 444 -15.58 -7.03 13.21
C GLY A 444 -14.79 -5.72 13.32
N PRO A 445 -15.13 -4.79 14.24
CA PRO A 445 -14.51 -3.45 14.28
C PRO A 445 -12.98 -3.44 14.33
N VAL A 446 -12.37 -4.36 15.09
CA VAL A 446 -10.90 -4.50 15.19
C VAL A 446 -10.26 -4.92 13.86
N ALA A 447 -10.95 -5.78 13.09
CA ALA A 447 -10.51 -6.21 11.77
C ALA A 447 -10.72 -5.11 10.72
N ALA A 448 -11.88 -4.45 10.74
CA ALA A 448 -12.23 -3.36 9.84
C ALA A 448 -11.27 -2.16 9.99
N GLU A 449 -10.89 -1.81 11.22
CA GLU A 449 -9.93 -0.74 11.52
C GLU A 449 -8.56 -0.90 10.83
N GLN A 450 -8.16 -2.13 10.50
CA GLN A 450 -6.85 -2.35 9.88
C GLN A 450 -6.71 -1.70 8.50
N LEU A 451 -7.81 -1.46 7.76
CA LEU A 451 -7.72 -0.78 6.47
C LEU A 451 -7.30 0.69 6.61
N PRO A 452 -8.02 1.58 7.33
CA PRO A 452 -7.58 2.98 7.49
C PRO A 452 -6.21 3.10 8.17
N LEU A 453 -5.85 2.21 9.11
CA LEU A 453 -4.49 2.21 9.69
C LEU A 453 -3.40 1.90 8.67
N ARG A 454 -3.66 1.02 7.69
CA ARG A 454 -2.71 0.69 6.62
C ARG A 454 -2.69 1.71 5.49
N LEU A 455 -3.83 2.35 5.20
CA LEU A 455 -3.94 3.39 4.18
C LEU A 455 -3.35 4.72 4.66
N LEU A 456 -3.85 5.26 5.79
CA LEU A 456 -3.76 6.68 6.14
C LEU A 456 -2.74 7.02 7.22
N ALA A 457 -2.50 6.15 8.20
CA ALA A 457 -1.73 6.51 9.39
C ALA A 457 -0.23 6.68 9.09
N ASP A 458 0.34 7.89 9.14
CA ASP A 458 1.65 8.15 8.50
C ASP A 458 2.85 7.31 9.06
N ASP A 459 2.79 6.92 10.34
CA ASP A 459 3.80 6.09 11.04
C ASP A 459 3.49 4.57 11.05
N LEU A 460 2.27 4.14 10.69
CA LEU A 460 1.85 2.72 10.59
C LEU A 460 1.46 2.30 9.16
N GLY A 461 1.32 3.28 8.28
CA GLY A 461 0.74 3.24 6.96
C GLY A 461 1.62 2.47 6.00
N THR A 462 1.09 1.32 5.63
CA THR A 462 1.61 0.41 4.62
C THR A 462 1.66 1.09 3.25
N TYR A 463 0.54 1.68 2.86
CA TYR A 463 0.31 2.22 1.53
C TYR A 463 0.60 3.74 1.49
N GLY A 464 0.22 4.47 2.55
CA GLY A 464 0.58 5.88 2.74
C GLY A 464 -0.20 6.83 1.83
N VAL A 465 -1.51 6.62 1.74
CA VAL A 465 -2.47 7.48 1.03
C VAL A 465 -2.70 8.76 1.84
N SER A 466 -2.59 9.90 1.17
CA SER A 466 -2.85 11.24 1.69
C SER A 466 -4.32 11.60 1.49
N LEU A 467 -4.95 12.18 2.52
CA LEU A 467 -6.31 12.73 2.46
C LEU A 467 -6.37 14.03 1.65
N VAL A 468 -5.23 14.62 1.31
CA VAL A 468 -5.11 15.79 0.43
C VAL A 468 -4.55 15.34 -0.91
N GLU A 469 -5.32 15.43 -1.99
CA GLU A 469 -4.91 14.94 -3.31
C GLU A 469 -3.60 15.65 -3.75
N PRO A 470 -2.49 14.93 -3.99
CA PRO A 470 -1.20 15.56 -4.23
C PRO A 470 -1.16 16.45 -5.48
N GLY A 471 -0.81 17.72 -5.27
CA GLY A 471 -0.77 18.73 -6.33
C GLY A 471 -2.04 19.58 -6.43
N SER A 472 -3.11 19.26 -5.69
CA SER A 472 -4.33 20.07 -5.62
C SER A 472 -4.19 21.37 -4.80
N VAL A 473 -3.13 21.49 -4.00
CA VAL A 473 -2.94 22.60 -3.05
C VAL A 473 -2.59 23.89 -3.80
N LEU A 474 -3.44 24.89 -3.67
CA LEU A 474 -3.40 26.14 -4.43
C LEU A 474 -3.55 27.37 -3.52
N PRO A 475 -2.61 28.34 -3.57
CA PRO A 475 -1.25 28.22 -4.11
C PRO A 475 -0.44 27.11 -3.40
N PRO A 476 0.74 26.70 -3.90
CA PRO A 476 1.63 25.81 -3.17
C PRO A 476 2.04 26.39 -1.80
N THR A 477 2.14 25.54 -0.76
CA THR A 477 2.46 25.97 0.63
C THR A 477 3.90 26.44 0.83
N THR A 478 4.74 26.44 -0.21
CA THR A 478 6.09 27.01 -0.18
C THR A 478 6.11 28.52 -0.34
N ASP A 479 4.98 29.12 -0.69
CA ASP A 479 4.93 30.45 -1.26
C ASP A 479 4.32 31.44 -0.26
N VAL A 480 4.96 32.61 -0.11
CA VAL A 480 4.30 33.78 0.47
C VAL A 480 3.30 34.29 -0.56
N VAL A 481 2.02 34.24 -0.22
CA VAL A 481 0.92 34.63 -1.11
C VAL A 481 0.77 36.15 -1.01
N VAL A 482 1.31 36.86 -1.99
CA VAL A 482 1.29 38.33 -2.01
C VAL A 482 -0.10 38.84 -2.42
N VAL A 483 -0.77 39.54 -1.51
CA VAL A 483 -2.13 40.09 -1.69
C VAL A 483 -2.17 41.50 -1.15
N ALA A 484 -2.64 42.47 -1.93
CA ALA A 484 -2.73 43.85 -1.47
C ALA A 484 -3.83 44.02 -0.39
N PRO A 485 -3.69 44.99 0.54
CA PRO A 485 -4.71 45.26 1.55
C PRO A 485 -6.09 45.51 0.91
N GLY A 486 -7.08 44.68 1.27
CA GLY A 486 -8.45 44.76 0.74
C GLY A 486 -8.72 43.98 -0.55
N GLU A 487 -7.71 43.39 -1.20
CA GLU A 487 -7.90 42.36 -2.22
C GLU A 487 -8.10 40.98 -1.57
N SER A 488 -8.68 40.01 -2.27
CA SER A 488 -8.80 38.62 -1.78
C SER A 488 -8.01 37.62 -2.61
N VAL A 489 -7.61 36.53 -1.97
CA VAL A 489 -7.07 35.34 -2.60
C VAL A 489 -7.84 34.11 -2.13
N ARG A 490 -8.06 33.17 -3.05
CA ARG A 490 -8.54 31.84 -2.71
C ARG A 490 -7.38 30.92 -2.35
N LEU A 491 -7.42 30.36 -1.17
CA LEU A 491 -6.60 29.22 -0.76
C LEU A 491 -7.46 27.95 -0.85
N GLY A 492 -6.88 26.83 -1.25
CA GLY A 492 -7.64 25.60 -1.42
C GLY A 492 -6.81 24.34 -1.66
N LEU A 493 -7.51 23.21 -1.63
CA LEU A 493 -7.00 21.87 -1.92
C LEU A 493 -8.17 20.95 -2.27
N GLU A 494 -7.91 19.78 -2.82
CA GLU A 494 -8.90 18.70 -2.94
C GLU A 494 -8.70 17.69 -1.81
N VAL A 495 -9.76 17.39 -1.07
CA VAL A 495 -9.78 16.33 -0.06
C VAL A 495 -10.35 15.04 -0.64
N LEU A 496 -9.83 13.92 -0.14
CA LEU A 496 -10.44 12.60 -0.31
C LEU A 496 -11.31 12.30 0.91
N GLY A 497 -12.52 11.83 0.64
CA GLY A 497 -13.51 11.46 1.65
C GLY A 497 -13.25 10.09 2.25
N THR A 498 -13.59 9.95 3.53
CA THR A 498 -13.88 8.65 4.15
C THR A 498 -15.38 8.55 4.45
N GLY A 499 -15.87 7.38 4.88
CA GLY A 499 -17.31 7.11 5.02
C GLY A 499 -18.04 8.04 6.00
N ALA A 500 -17.37 8.45 7.09
CA ALA A 500 -17.90 9.44 8.03
C ALA A 500 -17.69 10.90 7.56
N GLY A 501 -16.88 11.09 6.50
CA GLY A 501 -16.42 12.38 6.01
C GLY A 501 -15.01 12.74 6.49
N THR A 502 -14.37 13.61 5.72
CA THR A 502 -13.07 14.22 6.04
C THR A 502 -13.33 15.64 6.53
N ARG A 503 -12.88 15.96 7.75
CA ARG A 503 -12.99 17.32 8.31
C ARG A 503 -11.89 18.21 7.73
N THR A 504 -12.24 19.44 7.39
CA THR A 504 -11.29 20.52 7.11
C THR A 504 -11.52 21.71 8.05
N THR A 505 -10.59 21.92 8.99
CA THR A 505 -10.62 23.06 9.91
C THR A 505 -9.63 24.12 9.46
N TRP A 506 -10.14 25.29 9.06
CA TRP A 506 -9.34 26.44 8.61
C TRP A 506 -9.16 27.44 9.74
N THR A 507 -7.92 27.88 9.97
CA THR A 507 -7.57 28.94 10.90
C THR A 507 -6.84 30.09 10.21
N VAL A 508 -7.08 31.31 10.68
CA VAL A 508 -6.32 32.52 10.35
C VAL A 508 -5.76 33.07 11.66
N ASP A 509 -4.44 33.21 11.76
CA ASP A 509 -3.72 33.65 12.96
C ASP A 509 -4.18 32.89 14.23
N GLY A 510 -4.22 31.56 14.13
CA GLY A 510 -4.65 30.64 15.18
C GLY A 510 -6.16 30.57 15.42
N THR A 511 -6.95 31.50 14.86
CA THR A 511 -8.41 31.57 15.06
C THR A 511 -9.16 30.78 13.99
N THR A 512 -10.01 29.82 14.37
CA THR A 512 -10.86 29.07 13.43
C THR A 512 -11.85 29.98 12.71
N VAL A 513 -11.87 29.91 11.38
CA VAL A 513 -12.76 30.69 10.50
C VAL A 513 -13.72 29.81 9.69
N ALA A 514 -13.39 28.54 9.47
CA ALA A 514 -14.28 27.52 8.90
C ALA A 514 -13.95 26.15 9.49
N ASP A 515 -14.97 25.30 9.64
CA ASP A 515 -14.82 23.91 10.09
C ASP A 515 -15.90 23.07 9.41
N ASP A 516 -15.52 22.44 8.31
CA ASP A 516 -16.43 21.74 7.41
C ASP A 516 -16.15 20.24 7.40
N VAL A 517 -17.18 19.43 7.13
CA VAL A 517 -17.04 17.98 6.91
C VAL A 517 -17.45 17.69 5.48
N LEU A 518 -16.53 17.12 4.71
CA LEU A 518 -16.67 16.92 3.27
C LEU A 518 -16.59 15.42 2.93
N PRO A 519 -17.29 14.96 1.87
CA PRO A 519 -16.90 13.77 1.14
C PRO A 519 -15.63 14.08 0.31
N THR A 520 -15.34 13.33 -0.75
CA THR A 520 -14.32 13.76 -1.73
C THR A 520 -14.74 15.05 -2.43
N GLY A 521 -13.84 16.04 -2.52
CA GLY A 521 -14.11 17.29 -3.22
C GLY A 521 -13.19 18.46 -2.86
N PRO A 522 -13.42 19.65 -3.44
CA PRO A 522 -12.62 20.83 -3.19
C PRO A 522 -12.96 21.48 -1.84
N ALA A 523 -11.94 21.69 -0.99
CA ALA A 523 -11.98 22.55 0.18
C ALA A 523 -11.28 23.89 -0.11
N GLY A 524 -11.75 24.99 0.46
CA GLY A 524 -11.07 26.28 0.27
C GLY A 524 -11.64 27.44 1.05
N LEU A 525 -10.82 28.46 1.21
CA LEU A 525 -11.09 29.68 1.97
C LEU A 525 -10.71 30.92 1.14
N GLU A 526 -11.60 31.89 1.06
CA GLU A 526 -11.27 33.24 0.58
C GLU A 526 -10.66 34.05 1.73
N VAL A 527 -9.47 34.61 1.51
CA VAL A 527 -8.73 35.39 2.50
C VAL A 527 -8.49 36.78 1.96
N VAL A 528 -8.93 37.81 2.70
CA VAL A 528 -8.72 39.22 2.35
C VAL A 528 -7.37 39.67 2.92
N GLY A 529 -6.48 40.16 2.07
CA GLY A 529 -5.17 40.66 2.47
C GLY A 529 -5.27 41.89 3.38
N THR A 530 -4.31 42.04 4.29
CA THR A 530 -4.22 43.18 5.21
C THR A 530 -2.84 43.85 5.17
N ASP A 531 -2.67 44.95 5.90
CA ASP A 531 -1.37 45.61 6.05
C ASP A 531 -0.33 44.77 6.82
N ALA A 532 -0.75 43.68 7.47
CA ALA A 532 0.11 42.75 8.20
C ALA A 532 0.08 41.34 7.56
N PRO A 533 1.17 40.55 7.67
CA PRO A 533 1.15 39.14 7.31
C PRO A 533 0.15 38.36 8.17
N GLN A 534 -0.60 37.46 7.55
CA GLN A 534 -1.54 36.54 8.19
C GLN A 534 -1.09 35.11 7.93
N ARG A 535 -1.03 34.29 8.98
CA ARG A 535 -0.86 32.83 8.86
C ARG A 535 -2.22 32.22 8.59
N VAL A 536 -2.36 31.52 7.48
CA VAL A 536 -3.53 30.70 7.20
C VAL A 536 -3.14 29.23 7.24
N THR A 537 -3.93 28.40 7.93
CA THR A 537 -3.67 26.97 8.06
C THR A 537 -4.96 26.20 7.86
N VAL A 538 -4.90 25.06 7.17
CA VAL A 538 -5.96 24.05 7.14
C VAL A 538 -5.44 22.76 7.75
N THR A 539 -6.17 22.24 8.74
CA THR A 539 -6.05 20.85 9.21
C THR A 539 -7.05 20.00 8.43
N VAL A 540 -6.62 18.84 7.95
CA VAL A 540 -7.43 17.84 7.26
C VAL A 540 -7.30 16.52 8.02
N GLU A 541 -8.42 15.92 8.43
CA GLU A 541 -8.44 14.68 9.23
C GLU A 541 -9.66 13.83 8.88
N ALA A 542 -9.54 12.49 8.93
CA ALA A 542 -10.69 11.59 8.78
C ALA A 542 -11.52 11.60 10.05
N LEU A 543 -12.86 11.58 9.94
CA LEU A 543 -13.72 11.44 11.12
C LEU A 543 -13.73 9.99 11.66
N PRO A 544 -14.04 9.80 12.96
CA PRO A 544 -14.19 8.47 13.55
C PRO A 544 -15.28 7.65 12.84
N GLY A 545 -15.12 6.33 12.83
CA GLY A 545 -16.06 5.40 12.22
C GLY A 545 -15.47 3.99 12.26
N VAL A 546 -15.01 3.51 11.11
CA VAL A 546 -14.14 2.32 11.03
C VAL A 546 -12.82 2.53 11.76
N LEU A 547 -12.28 3.75 11.72
CA LEU A 547 -11.12 4.16 12.51
C LEU A 547 -11.57 4.52 13.94
N HIS A 548 -10.86 4.02 14.96
CA HIS A 548 -11.15 4.36 16.35
C HIS A 548 -10.91 5.86 16.62
N PRO A 549 -11.73 6.53 17.47
CA PRO A 549 -11.56 7.95 17.78
C PRO A 549 -10.14 8.36 18.20
N ASP A 550 -9.48 7.56 19.05
CA ASP A 550 -8.09 7.79 19.51
C ASP A 550 -7.05 7.83 18.37
N ASP A 551 -7.35 7.28 17.19
CA ASP A 551 -6.41 7.17 16.06
C ASP A 551 -6.68 8.19 14.94
N VAL A 552 -7.69 9.06 15.07
CA VAL A 552 -7.99 10.13 14.09
C VAL A 552 -6.78 11.04 13.87
N ASP A 553 -6.07 11.41 14.94
CA ASP A 553 -4.85 12.22 14.88
C ASP A 553 -3.73 11.58 14.01
N LEU A 554 -3.77 10.27 13.74
CA LEU A 554 -2.81 9.60 12.85
C LEU A 554 -3.06 9.93 11.36
N THR A 555 -4.27 10.35 11.01
CA THR A 555 -4.67 10.77 9.65
C THR A 555 -4.48 12.27 9.41
N ARG A 556 -4.05 13.00 10.45
CA ARG A 556 -4.04 14.46 10.48
C ARG A 556 -2.97 15.02 9.56
N GLU A 557 -3.41 15.67 8.51
CA GLU A 557 -2.60 16.44 7.60
C GLU A 557 -2.79 17.94 7.81
N ILE A 558 -1.74 18.72 7.61
CA ILE A 558 -1.81 20.17 7.76
C ILE A 558 -1.15 20.83 6.54
N ARG A 559 -1.74 21.93 6.06
CA ARG A 559 -1.19 22.82 5.03
C ARG A 559 -1.28 24.25 5.54
N SER A 560 -0.27 25.07 5.24
CA SER A 560 -0.22 26.46 5.70
C SER A 560 0.29 27.40 4.61
N TRP A 561 -0.15 28.64 4.68
CA TRP A 561 0.26 29.77 3.84
C TRP A 561 0.59 30.98 4.71
N THR A 562 1.39 31.88 4.17
CA THR A 562 1.52 33.25 4.69
C THR A 562 0.94 34.20 3.65
N VAL A 563 -0.17 34.85 3.96
CA VAL A 563 -0.78 35.89 3.12
C VAL A 563 -0.21 37.24 3.57
N ALA A 564 0.39 38.01 2.68
CA ALA A 564 1.09 39.25 3.06
C ALA A 564 1.06 40.32 1.96
N PRO A 565 1.21 41.61 2.30
CA PRO A 565 1.25 42.69 1.30
C PRO A 565 2.55 42.74 0.48
N THR A 566 3.60 42.02 0.90
CA THR A 566 4.89 41.92 0.19
C THR A 566 5.50 40.52 0.33
N ALA A 567 6.44 40.18 -0.55
CA ALA A 567 7.15 38.90 -0.52
C ALA A 567 8.32 38.85 0.50
N ASP A 568 8.79 40.00 1.00
CA ASP A 568 9.93 40.11 1.93
C ASP A 568 9.51 39.82 3.39
N VAL A 569 8.80 38.72 3.60
CA VAL A 569 8.47 38.16 4.92
C VAL A 569 9.40 36.96 5.17
N PRO A 570 10.12 36.88 6.30
CA PRO A 570 10.87 35.68 6.66
C PRO A 570 9.93 34.47 6.68
N ALA A 571 10.27 33.41 5.95
CA ALA A 571 9.41 32.23 5.88
C ALA A 571 9.19 31.67 7.31
N PRO A 572 7.95 31.50 7.78
CA PRO A 572 7.71 31.20 9.20
C PRO A 572 8.38 29.91 9.66
N GLY A 573 8.94 29.93 10.87
CA GLY A 573 9.73 28.82 11.38
C GLY A 573 11.10 28.63 10.73
N GLU A 574 11.52 29.42 9.73
CA GLU A 574 12.90 29.38 9.27
C GLU A 574 13.88 29.78 10.38
N ALA A 575 15.02 29.11 10.40
CA ALA A 575 16.07 29.47 11.32
C ALA A 575 16.81 30.74 10.89
N THR A 576 16.70 31.80 11.69
CA THR A 576 17.32 33.14 11.49
C THR A 576 18.86 33.14 11.50
N GLY A 577 19.48 31.97 11.59
CA GLY A 577 20.93 31.79 11.47
C GLY A 577 21.35 30.33 11.36
N ARG A 578 22.67 30.07 11.31
CA ARG A 578 23.24 28.71 11.37
C ARG A 578 23.42 28.28 12.83
N ALA A 579 23.24 26.98 13.11
CA ALA A 579 23.52 26.42 14.43
C ALA A 579 24.97 26.69 14.90
N THR A 580 25.11 27.41 16.01
CA THR A 580 26.39 27.82 16.59
C THR A 580 26.85 26.83 17.66
N GLY A 581 28.14 26.88 18.02
CA GLY A 581 28.70 26.10 19.14
C GLY A 581 29.22 24.69 18.80
N PRO A 582 30.04 24.10 19.69
CA PRO A 582 30.70 22.81 19.47
C PRO A 582 29.79 21.58 19.58
N GLY A 583 28.59 21.71 20.17
CA GLY A 583 27.60 20.64 20.30
C GLY A 583 27.09 20.10 18.97
N ARG A 584 27.22 20.86 17.88
CA ARG A 584 26.75 20.50 16.52
C ARG A 584 27.37 19.21 15.93
N ARG A 585 28.43 18.69 16.56
CA ARG A 585 29.04 17.38 16.23
C ARG A 585 28.23 16.18 16.76
N TYR A 586 27.28 16.41 17.67
CA TYR A 586 26.49 15.40 18.36
C TYR A 586 24.97 15.61 18.20
N VAL A 587 24.53 16.84 17.97
CA VAL A 587 23.11 17.19 17.76
C VAL A 587 23.00 18.11 16.55
N ARG A 588 22.07 17.83 15.64
CA ARG A 588 21.77 18.68 14.48
C ARG A 588 20.37 19.29 14.66
N LEU A 589 20.35 20.60 14.85
CA LEU A 589 19.16 21.44 14.81
C LEU A 589 18.79 21.70 13.32
N PRO A 590 17.53 21.48 12.90
CA PRO A 590 17.12 21.57 11.49
C PRO A 590 17.09 23.03 11.01
N ALA A 591 16.81 23.23 9.72
CA ALA A 591 16.79 24.57 9.09
C ALA A 591 15.45 25.31 9.20
N ALA A 592 14.37 24.58 9.44
CA ALA A 592 13.04 25.11 9.68
C ALA A 592 12.36 24.32 10.81
N VAL A 593 11.38 24.96 11.45
CA VAL A 593 10.33 24.35 12.28
C VAL A 593 9.24 23.80 11.36
N ASP A 594 8.57 22.72 11.76
CA ASP A 594 7.27 22.36 11.23
C ASP A 594 6.21 23.18 11.97
N CYS A 595 5.97 24.41 11.51
CA CYS A 595 5.01 25.32 12.15
C CYS A 595 3.57 24.83 12.05
N ALA A 596 3.26 24.01 11.05
CA ALA A 596 1.97 23.39 10.88
C ALA A 596 1.68 22.40 12.02
N ALA A 597 2.65 21.53 12.34
CA ALA A 597 2.56 20.62 13.48
C ALA A 597 2.94 21.26 14.84
N GLY A 598 3.43 22.50 14.86
CA GLY A 598 4.03 23.11 16.06
C GLY A 598 5.25 22.35 16.59
N THR A 599 6.04 21.68 15.72
CA THR A 599 7.18 20.85 16.19
C THR A 599 8.51 21.07 15.48
N LEU A 600 9.60 20.84 16.22
CA LEU A 600 10.98 20.88 15.72
C LEU A 600 11.65 19.50 15.76
N ALA A 601 11.98 18.95 14.59
CA ALA A 601 12.64 17.65 14.46
C ALA A 601 14.17 17.72 14.69
N VAL A 602 14.60 17.60 15.94
CA VAL A 602 16.03 17.56 16.35
C VAL A 602 16.62 16.18 16.06
N ARG A 603 17.83 16.13 15.46
CA ARG A 603 18.51 14.85 15.13
C ARG A 603 19.74 14.60 15.99
N LEU A 604 19.80 13.44 16.63
CA LEU A 604 20.98 12.98 17.39
C LEU A 604 21.99 12.27 16.45
N LEU A 605 23.27 12.59 16.60
CA LEU A 605 24.37 12.06 15.80
C LEU A 605 25.27 11.15 16.63
N GLN A 606 25.67 10.00 16.08
CA GLN A 606 26.75 9.16 16.64
C GLN A 606 28.07 9.41 15.89
N PRO A 607 29.08 10.05 16.51
CA PRO A 607 30.41 10.13 15.91
C PRO A 607 31.14 8.79 16.09
N ARG A 608 31.67 8.22 15.00
CA ARG A 608 32.33 6.89 14.98
C ARG A 608 33.56 6.72 15.90
N GLN A 609 34.05 7.79 16.55
CA GLN A 609 35.40 7.88 17.16
C GLN A 609 35.44 8.76 18.44
N GLN A 610 34.32 8.99 19.15
CA GLN A 610 34.27 10.00 20.25
C GLN A 610 33.69 9.47 21.59
N PRO A 611 34.01 10.11 22.74
CA PRO A 611 33.60 9.64 24.06
C PRO A 611 32.09 9.50 24.21
N ARG A 612 31.65 8.42 24.90
CA ARG A 612 30.23 8.12 25.12
C ARG A 612 29.52 9.30 25.78
N VAL A 613 28.47 9.78 25.13
CA VAL A 613 27.56 10.81 25.65
C VAL A 613 26.89 10.26 26.93
N ARG A 614 26.88 11.07 27.99
CA ARG A 614 26.23 10.74 29.27
C ARG A 614 24.77 11.19 29.28
N SER A 615 24.50 12.37 28.72
CA SER A 615 23.16 12.91 28.55
C SER A 615 23.14 14.01 27.49
N VAL A 616 21.98 14.19 26.85
CA VAL A 616 21.65 15.39 26.07
C VAL A 616 20.50 16.08 26.78
N VAL A 617 20.61 17.40 26.96
CA VAL A 617 19.57 18.28 27.50
C VAL A 617 19.12 19.18 26.35
N LEU A 618 17.82 19.30 26.12
CA LEU A 618 17.25 20.24 25.15
C LEU A 618 16.45 21.30 25.90
N GLU A 619 16.70 22.55 25.52
CA GLU A 619 16.12 23.76 26.09
C GLU A 619 15.48 24.56 24.96
N VAL A 620 14.29 25.10 25.20
CA VAL A 620 13.58 26.08 24.36
C VAL A 620 13.40 27.32 25.22
N ASP A 621 13.89 28.47 24.75
CA ASP A 621 13.87 29.77 25.46
C ASP A 621 14.42 29.69 26.90
N GLY A 622 15.47 28.87 27.06
CA GLY A 622 16.12 28.60 28.35
C GLY A 622 15.37 27.64 29.27
N GLN A 623 14.18 27.16 28.92
CA GLN A 623 13.46 26.13 29.68
C GLN A 623 13.77 24.72 29.18
N GLN A 624 14.11 23.80 30.10
CA GLN A 624 14.43 22.41 29.76
C GLN A 624 13.18 21.60 29.39
N VAL A 625 12.93 21.43 28.09
CA VAL A 625 11.82 20.59 27.57
C VAL A 625 12.10 19.09 27.66
N THR A 626 13.36 18.64 27.52
CA THR A 626 13.66 17.20 27.67
C THR A 626 15.10 16.90 28.08
N ARG A 627 15.30 15.69 28.63
CA ARG A 627 16.60 15.18 29.06
C ARG A 627 16.77 13.70 28.71
N LEU A 628 17.68 13.42 27.79
CA LEU A 628 17.98 12.07 27.32
C LEU A 628 19.16 11.46 28.07
N GLY A 629 19.03 10.19 28.45
CA GLY A 629 20.03 9.43 29.21
C GLY A 629 21.07 8.69 28.35
N ARG A 630 21.83 7.80 29.00
CA ARG A 630 22.93 7.01 28.37
C ARG A 630 22.50 6.07 27.25
N SER A 631 21.22 5.72 27.17
CA SER A 631 20.66 4.77 26.21
C SER A 631 20.07 5.44 24.96
N ALA A 632 20.25 6.75 24.78
CA ALA A 632 19.73 7.48 23.62
C ALA A 632 20.39 6.97 22.30
N VAL A 633 19.59 6.25 21.52
CA VAL A 633 19.94 5.77 20.16
C VAL A 633 19.95 6.96 19.19
N PRO A 634 20.80 6.99 18.15
CA PRO A 634 20.68 7.97 17.08
C PRO A 634 19.29 7.90 16.43
N GLY A 635 18.59 9.03 16.40
CA GLY A 635 17.21 9.14 15.92
C GLY A 635 16.80 10.60 15.69
N ARG A 636 15.56 10.81 15.25
CA ARG A 636 14.86 12.10 15.30
C ARG A 636 14.08 12.18 16.62
N LEU A 637 13.97 13.38 17.16
CA LEU A 637 13.10 13.72 18.28
C LEU A 637 12.30 14.96 17.86
N ARG A 638 10.97 14.90 17.95
CA ARG A 638 10.11 16.09 17.84
C ARG A 638 10.10 16.82 19.18
N LEU A 639 10.38 18.12 19.19
CA LEU A 639 10.08 19.03 20.30
C LEU A 639 8.80 19.79 19.96
N ALA A 640 7.85 19.90 20.87
CA ALA A 640 6.78 20.89 20.73
C ALA A 640 7.36 22.30 20.92
N LEU A 641 6.90 23.24 20.10
CA LEU A 641 7.12 24.67 20.24
C LEU A 641 5.74 25.35 20.40
N THR A 642 5.73 26.55 20.96
CA THR A 642 4.52 27.38 20.97
C THR A 642 4.51 28.27 19.73
N GLU A 643 3.58 29.22 19.65
CA GLU A 643 3.68 30.32 18.68
C GLU A 643 4.75 31.32 19.15
N GLY A 644 5.38 32.02 18.19
CA GLY A 644 6.41 33.03 18.44
C GLY A 644 7.87 32.60 18.15
N ASP A 645 8.78 33.58 18.24
CA ASP A 645 10.23 33.38 18.02
C ASP A 645 10.83 32.47 19.12
N HIS A 646 11.66 31.51 18.71
CA HIS A 646 12.23 30.51 19.64
C HIS A 646 13.74 30.36 19.53
N GLU A 647 14.46 30.40 20.66
CA GLU A 647 15.85 29.92 20.77
C GLU A 647 15.88 28.48 21.28
N VAL A 648 16.36 27.55 20.45
CA VAL A 648 16.57 26.15 20.85
C VAL A 648 18.04 25.87 21.10
N ARG A 649 18.34 25.40 22.31
CA ARG A 649 19.68 25.00 22.76
C ARG A 649 19.73 23.49 23.06
N ALA A 650 20.82 22.85 22.64
CA ALA A 650 21.13 21.47 22.93
C ALA A 650 22.47 21.36 23.67
N THR A 651 22.44 20.90 24.92
CA THR A 651 23.62 20.75 25.80
C THR A 651 24.00 19.29 25.97
N VAL A 652 25.21 18.93 25.53
CA VAL A 652 25.71 17.54 25.47
C VAL A 652 26.79 17.31 26.52
N THR A 653 26.50 16.46 27.50
CA THR A 653 27.44 16.09 28.57
C THR A 653 28.13 14.76 28.23
N ARG A 654 29.46 14.71 28.35
CA ARG A 654 30.29 13.56 27.95
C ARG A 654 31.03 12.98 29.16
N ARG A 655 31.42 11.69 29.11
CA ARG A 655 32.21 11.09 30.19
C ARG A 655 33.62 11.71 30.20
N GLY A 656 34.01 12.31 31.32
CA GLY A 656 35.37 12.86 31.54
C GLY A 656 35.68 14.16 30.80
N ALA A 657 34.68 14.88 30.27
CA ALA A 657 34.88 16.15 29.58
C ALA A 657 33.72 17.12 29.83
N GLY A 658 33.99 18.43 29.74
CA GLY A 658 33.00 19.47 29.92
C GLY A 658 31.83 19.41 28.92
N PRO A 659 30.68 20.03 29.26
CA PRO A 659 29.50 20.07 28.40
C PRO A 659 29.79 20.86 27.11
N LEU A 660 29.09 20.50 26.03
CA LEU A 660 29.13 21.22 24.76
C LEU A 660 27.72 21.66 24.36
N ALA A 661 27.51 22.95 24.18
CA ALA A 661 26.24 23.49 23.68
C ALA A 661 26.25 23.62 22.15
N THR A 662 25.07 23.51 21.54
CA THR A 662 24.76 24.10 20.24
C THR A 662 23.41 24.80 20.30
N THR A 663 23.30 25.99 19.70
CA THR A 663 22.11 26.84 19.76
C THR A 663 21.69 27.23 18.35
N ARG A 664 20.38 27.35 18.10
CA ARG A 664 19.82 27.92 16.88
C ARG A 664 18.48 28.62 17.21
N SER A 665 18.32 29.81 16.68
CA SER A 665 17.07 30.58 16.75
C SER A 665 16.21 30.34 15.52
N TYR A 666 14.89 30.42 15.67
CA TYR A 666 13.88 30.29 14.64
C TYR A 666 12.96 31.49 14.68
N ALA A 667 12.60 31.99 13.50
CA ALA A 667 11.55 32.99 13.34
C ALA A 667 10.21 32.37 13.75
N ALA A 668 9.28 33.23 14.18
CA ALA A 668 7.99 32.82 14.68
C ALA A 668 7.29 31.79 13.79
N CYS A 669 6.76 30.77 14.45
CA CYS A 669 5.56 30.12 13.97
C CYS A 669 4.36 30.99 14.33
#